data_AF-A0A0E9N7T0-F1
#
_entry.id   AF-A0A0E9N7T0-F1
#
_cell.length_a   1.000
_cell.length_b   1.000
_cell.length_c   1.000
_cell.angle_alpha   90.00
_cell.angle_beta   90.00
_cell.angle_gamma   90.00
#
_symmetry.space_group_name_H-M   'P 1'
#
loop_
_entity.id
_entity.type
_entity.pdbx_description
1 polymer ?
#
loop_
_entity_poly.entity_id
_entity_poly.type
_entity_poly.pdbx_seq_one_letter_code
_entity_poly.pdbx_strand_id
1 'polypeptide(L)'
;MVRQARIVPWSSTAEFDQVKSWFYPSTSPQTYDHDPRPLALARVRAWSLRTRCPHAVESTAHLTSTLLLPPHTPSLTLRLSHSMALIRFVNGLLDPAQQGQFAVPMQILAKNLGLPAMFVEIRHAGTHDTLPSLPVLRTAVGRAMEWLWVNYWSVAEGTRDGGDARAQAAAALDTRAKDLLRRWRKLRQEDPSRPLRVGDTTKENKDALGLVRECTEFCMLPENLAAFVRGLMQLKALVPLGKKKTMLFKDQVKLWMPLLQKLDTALPEFAAMLVAALLDTITALPNGSLYKLDPSLISLTAVVPEKEETLAESVTGYADVIVVWLSHLLSLTSDFGPSSTSSSSSADDSLDPTTIAQKCLLHPNAYTSSLLRTLLKEHETLKEDIGDLMPLVEAFLKVKPNNTNKRRGIEDVENEVEMWKKRVKGLEGVVTEQRGERGGGSLHALVCHDVPSPRSPRPNSCCTKTNQTTNLNCMLRSIRPFIASRIPSLTRTMKIVNIPMWKGTGDNYAYLVIDDKTKDAAIVDPAEPKAVLAVLKKMVEGGEINLKYLINTHHHGDHTGGNKQILAAYPNLTAYGGFDCKPITHIVRDGEKLKIGELDVTGLATPCHTQDSICYYVEDKTTGEKAVFTGDTLFIAGCGRFFEGSAAEMHRALDATLSSLPPTTKIFPGHEYTASNIKFAASILPHNPAIQKLQKYCEENEVTTGKFTLEEDKGWNVFRMVGEREVGEATGVEGEVEVMKKLREMKNNFK
;
A
#
# COMPACT_ATOMS: atom_id res chain seq x y z
N MET A 1 -25.10 -10.84 -27.64
CA MET A 1 -25.96 -11.02 -26.44
C MET A 1 -26.97 -9.90 -26.38
N VAL A 2 -28.27 -10.23 -26.32
CA VAL A 2 -29.34 -9.25 -26.08
C VAL A 2 -29.15 -8.68 -24.68
N ARG A 3 -28.87 -7.37 -24.58
CA ARG A 3 -28.66 -6.68 -23.30
C ARG A 3 -29.97 -6.73 -22.50
N GLN A 4 -29.92 -7.22 -21.26
CA GLN A 4 -31.05 -7.07 -20.33
C GLN A 4 -31.33 -5.57 -20.14
N ALA A 5 -32.59 -5.17 -20.34
CA ALA A 5 -33.02 -3.79 -20.13
C ALA A 5 -32.89 -3.43 -18.64
N ARG A 6 -32.16 -2.36 -18.33
CA ARG A 6 -32.02 -1.84 -16.96
C ARG A 6 -33.21 -0.95 -16.64
N ILE A 7 -34.04 -1.36 -15.67
CA ILE A 7 -35.15 -0.55 -15.17
C ILE A 7 -34.57 0.62 -14.37
N VAL A 8 -35.00 1.85 -14.68
CA VAL A 8 -34.62 3.09 -14.00
C VAL A 8 -35.87 3.89 -13.63
N PRO A 9 -35.82 4.72 -12.55
CA PRO A 9 -37.01 5.46 -12.08
C PRO A 9 -37.36 6.72 -12.89
N TRP A 10 -36.41 7.24 -13.67
CA TRP A 10 -36.62 8.39 -14.55
C TRP A 10 -37.13 7.93 -15.93
N SER A 11 -37.97 8.76 -16.54
CA SER A 11 -38.57 8.52 -17.85
C SER A 11 -37.65 8.87 -19.02
N SER A 12 -36.66 9.75 -18.80
CA SER A 12 -35.69 10.15 -19.82
C SER A 12 -34.36 10.59 -19.19
N THR A 13 -33.28 10.59 -19.99
CA THR A 13 -31.97 11.08 -19.54
C THR A 13 -32.03 12.57 -19.16
N ALA A 14 -32.79 13.38 -19.90
CA ALA A 14 -33.00 14.79 -19.56
C ALA A 14 -33.65 14.98 -18.19
N GLU A 15 -34.57 14.09 -17.80
CA GLU A 15 -35.15 14.11 -16.45
C GLU A 15 -34.09 13.84 -15.37
N PHE A 16 -33.17 12.92 -15.63
CA PHE A 16 -32.07 12.61 -14.73
C PHE A 16 -31.06 13.77 -14.60
N ASP A 17 -30.69 14.37 -15.73
CA ASP A 17 -29.75 15.50 -15.78
C ASP A 17 -30.33 16.75 -15.12
N GLN A 18 -31.65 16.97 -15.25
CA GLN A 18 -32.33 18.04 -14.54
C GLN A 18 -32.22 17.86 -13.02
N VAL A 19 -32.49 16.66 -12.49
CA VAL A 19 -32.34 16.38 -11.05
C VAL A 19 -30.88 16.53 -10.59
N LYS A 20 -29.92 16.10 -11.41
CA LYS A 20 -28.49 16.33 -11.17
C LYS A 20 -28.19 17.81 -11.01
N SER A 21 -28.65 18.65 -11.94
CA SER A 21 -28.44 20.10 -11.91
C SER A 21 -29.09 20.77 -10.68
N TRP A 22 -30.20 20.21 -10.19
CA TRP A 22 -30.87 20.71 -9.00
C TRP A 22 -30.17 20.30 -7.70
N PHE A 23 -29.56 19.13 -7.63
CA PHE A 23 -28.74 18.74 -6.47
C PHE A 23 -27.40 19.50 -6.41
N TYR A 24 -26.83 19.81 -7.57
CA TYR A 24 -25.52 20.43 -7.74
C TYR A 24 -25.63 21.68 -8.63
N PRO A 25 -26.23 22.77 -8.14
CA PRO A 25 -26.34 24.01 -8.90
C PRO A 25 -24.95 24.60 -9.17
N SER A 26 -24.72 25.07 -10.40
CA SER A 26 -23.45 25.67 -10.84
C SER A 26 -23.15 27.03 -10.19
N THR A 27 -24.16 27.67 -9.62
CA THR A 27 -24.06 28.93 -8.88
C THR A 27 -24.64 28.77 -7.49
N SER A 28 -23.99 29.36 -6.49
CA SER A 28 -24.52 29.38 -5.13
C SER A 28 -25.84 30.18 -5.11
N PRO A 29 -26.94 29.67 -4.52
CA PRO A 29 -28.21 30.39 -4.49
C PRO A 29 -28.03 31.71 -3.73
N GLN A 30 -28.37 32.82 -4.38
CA GLN A 30 -28.26 34.16 -3.79
C GLN A 30 -29.37 34.41 -2.74
N THR A 31 -30.48 33.67 -2.81
CA THR A 31 -31.62 33.72 -1.87
C THR A 31 -32.24 32.32 -1.68
N TYR A 32 -32.98 32.11 -0.57
CA TYR A 32 -33.63 30.84 -0.22
C TYR A 32 -34.69 30.38 -1.26
N ASP A 33 -35.42 31.33 -1.85
CA ASP A 33 -36.47 31.08 -2.85
C ASP A 33 -35.93 30.61 -4.21
N HIS A 34 -34.61 30.68 -4.42
CA HIS A 34 -33.95 30.24 -5.65
C HIS A 34 -33.13 28.96 -5.49
N ASP A 35 -33.23 28.27 -4.35
CA ASP A 35 -32.58 26.98 -4.17
C ASP A 35 -33.33 25.87 -4.93
N PRO A 36 -32.71 25.22 -5.94
CA PRO A 36 -33.38 24.15 -6.69
C PRO A 36 -33.40 22.80 -5.95
N ARG A 37 -32.65 22.65 -4.85
CA ARG A 37 -32.52 21.37 -4.13
C ARG A 37 -33.83 20.82 -3.55
N PRO A 38 -34.78 21.63 -3.02
CA PRO A 38 -36.13 21.15 -2.68
C PRO A 38 -36.88 20.49 -3.84
N LEU A 39 -36.72 20.98 -5.07
CA LEU A 39 -37.31 20.37 -6.28
C LEU A 39 -36.67 19.00 -6.58
N ALA A 40 -35.36 18.88 -6.40
CA ALA A 40 -34.66 17.60 -6.51
C ALA A 40 -35.18 16.59 -5.49
N LEU A 41 -35.38 16.99 -4.23
CA LEU A 41 -35.94 16.13 -3.19
C LEU A 41 -37.36 15.67 -3.52
N ALA A 42 -38.22 16.58 -3.98
CA ALA A 42 -39.56 16.23 -4.42
C ALA A 42 -39.55 15.24 -5.59
N ARG A 43 -38.62 15.42 -6.54
CA ARG A 43 -38.48 14.52 -7.68
C ARG A 43 -37.98 13.13 -7.30
N VAL A 44 -36.97 13.03 -6.43
CA VAL A 44 -36.48 11.73 -5.94
C VAL A 44 -37.56 10.99 -5.14
N ARG A 45 -38.37 11.71 -4.36
CA ARG A 45 -39.56 11.11 -3.71
C ARG A 45 -40.55 10.55 -4.73
N ALA A 46 -40.87 11.30 -5.79
CA ALA A 46 -41.72 10.80 -6.86
C ALA A 46 -41.14 9.57 -7.58
N TRP A 47 -39.82 9.54 -7.80
CA TRP A 47 -39.10 8.39 -8.34
C TRP A 47 -39.21 7.16 -7.46
N SER A 48 -39.09 7.31 -6.14
CA SER A 48 -39.18 6.20 -5.17
C SER A 48 -40.55 5.52 -5.14
N LEU A 49 -41.61 6.23 -5.55
CA LEU A 49 -42.96 5.65 -5.68
C LEU A 49 -43.13 4.79 -6.93
N ARG A 50 -42.31 4.99 -7.97
CA ARG A 50 -42.38 4.24 -9.23
C ARG A 50 -41.59 2.93 -9.15
N THR A 51 -40.37 3.01 -8.62
CA THR A 51 -39.45 1.88 -8.48
C THR A 51 -38.33 2.24 -7.50
N ARG A 52 -37.53 1.26 -7.11
CA ARG A 52 -36.41 1.47 -6.19
C ARG A 52 -35.38 2.41 -6.83
N CYS A 53 -35.05 3.49 -6.12
CA CYS A 53 -34.02 4.41 -6.58
C CYS A 53 -32.62 3.83 -6.33
N PRO A 54 -31.63 4.14 -7.19
CA PRO A 54 -30.24 3.81 -6.89
C PRO A 54 -29.79 4.42 -5.56
N HIS A 55 -29.02 3.68 -4.77
CA HIS A 55 -28.57 4.12 -3.45
C HIS A 55 -27.86 5.48 -3.46
N ALA A 56 -27.08 5.77 -4.50
CA ALA A 56 -26.42 7.06 -4.66
C ALA A 56 -27.43 8.22 -4.77
N VAL A 57 -28.54 8.02 -5.49
CA VAL A 57 -29.61 9.03 -5.63
C VAL A 57 -30.33 9.26 -4.30
N GLU A 58 -30.66 8.17 -3.60
CA GLU A 58 -31.30 8.25 -2.27
C GLU A 58 -30.37 8.90 -1.24
N SER A 59 -29.08 8.57 -1.27
CA SER A 59 -28.08 9.17 -0.39
C SER A 59 -27.92 10.66 -0.62
N THR A 60 -27.84 11.11 -1.89
CA THR A 60 -27.81 12.54 -2.23
C THR A 60 -29.04 13.26 -1.71
N ALA A 61 -30.23 12.65 -1.83
CA ALA A 61 -31.47 13.22 -1.29
C ALA A 61 -31.46 13.31 0.25
N HIS A 62 -31.04 12.25 0.96
CA HIS A 62 -30.95 12.27 2.42
C HIS A 62 -29.96 13.32 2.92
N LEU A 63 -28.76 13.36 2.36
CA LEU A 63 -27.72 14.33 2.72
C LEU A 63 -28.20 15.77 2.45
N THR A 64 -28.79 16.01 1.29
CA THR A 64 -29.32 17.32 0.92
C THR A 64 -30.47 17.75 1.84
N SER A 65 -31.35 16.83 2.25
CA SER A 65 -32.43 17.15 3.19
C SER A 65 -31.91 17.65 4.55
N THR A 66 -30.76 17.16 5.00
CA THR A 66 -30.14 17.63 6.26
C THR A 66 -29.54 19.03 6.13
N LEU A 67 -29.05 19.39 4.94
CA LEU A 67 -28.52 20.72 4.65
C LEU A 67 -29.64 21.79 4.55
N LEU A 68 -30.86 21.37 4.19
CA LEU A 68 -32.02 22.25 4.04
C LEU A 68 -32.87 22.38 5.30
N LEU A 69 -32.45 21.78 6.42
CA LEU A 69 -33.16 21.94 7.70
C LEU A 69 -33.15 23.41 8.14
N PRO A 70 -34.25 23.91 8.75
CA PRO A 70 -34.35 25.31 9.16
C PRO A 70 -33.21 25.73 10.10
N PRO A 71 -32.73 26.98 10.04
CA PRO A 71 -31.61 27.46 10.85
C PRO A 71 -31.90 27.41 12.36
N HIS A 72 -33.17 27.48 12.77
CA HIS A 72 -33.61 27.40 14.17
C HIS A 72 -33.77 25.96 14.70
N THR A 73 -33.39 24.95 13.92
CA THR A 73 -33.49 23.55 14.35
C THR A 73 -32.55 23.30 15.54
N PRO A 74 -33.01 22.65 16.63
CA PRO A 74 -32.16 22.34 17.78
C PRO A 74 -30.88 21.59 17.39
N SER A 75 -29.75 21.94 18.03
CA SER A 75 -28.42 21.38 17.72
C SER A 75 -28.38 19.85 17.77
N LEU A 76 -29.06 19.24 18.76
CA LEU A 76 -29.14 17.78 18.87
C LEU A 76 -29.87 17.16 17.68
N THR A 77 -31.00 17.74 17.27
CA THR A 77 -31.78 17.29 16.10
C THR A 77 -30.96 17.39 14.81
N LEU A 78 -30.19 18.47 14.65
CA LEU A 78 -29.27 18.61 13.51
C LEU A 78 -28.20 17.53 13.52
N ARG A 79 -27.54 17.28 14.66
CA ARG A 79 -26.49 16.26 14.79
C ARG A 79 -27.01 14.85 14.52
N LEU A 80 -28.18 14.50 15.07
CA LEU A 80 -28.83 13.22 14.81
C LEU A 80 -29.21 13.06 13.32
N SER A 81 -29.76 14.10 12.70
CA SER A 81 -30.17 14.06 11.30
C SER A 81 -28.97 13.87 10.35
N HIS A 82 -27.90 14.65 10.55
CA HIS A 82 -26.68 14.53 9.74
C HIS A 82 -25.99 13.17 9.96
N SER A 83 -25.90 12.72 11.21
CA SER A 83 -25.29 11.43 11.54
C SER A 83 -26.05 10.27 10.89
N MET A 84 -27.38 10.25 10.97
CA MET A 84 -28.19 9.21 10.34
C MET A 84 -28.07 9.22 8.81
N ALA A 85 -28.07 10.40 8.17
CA ALA A 85 -27.88 10.50 6.72
C ALA A 85 -26.51 9.95 6.29
N LEU A 86 -25.44 10.25 7.02
CA LEU A 86 -24.10 9.73 6.77
C LEU A 86 -24.00 8.22 7.03
N ILE A 87 -24.62 7.71 8.09
CA ILE A 87 -24.67 6.26 8.37
C ILE A 87 -25.37 5.52 7.22
N ARG A 88 -26.50 6.05 6.72
CA ARG A 88 -27.23 5.45 5.59
C ARG A 88 -26.41 5.49 4.31
N PHE A 89 -25.72 6.61 4.04
CA PHE A 89 -24.78 6.74 2.93
C PHE A 89 -23.69 5.66 2.98
N VAL A 90 -23.01 5.51 4.13
CA VAL A 90 -21.93 4.52 4.32
C VAL A 90 -22.47 3.10 4.22
N ASN A 91 -23.51 2.75 4.97
CA ASN A 91 -24.07 1.40 4.97
C ASN A 91 -24.52 0.97 3.58
N GLY A 92 -25.27 1.79 2.84
CA GLY A 92 -25.71 1.36 1.51
C GLY A 92 -24.60 1.31 0.45
N LEU A 93 -23.41 1.85 0.72
CA LEU A 93 -22.21 1.64 -0.11
C LEU A 93 -21.44 0.39 0.32
N LEU A 94 -21.27 0.17 1.63
CA LEU A 94 -20.40 -0.88 2.16
C LEU A 94 -21.12 -2.22 2.35
N ASP A 95 -22.39 -2.22 2.76
CA ASP A 95 -23.16 -3.45 3.03
C ASP A 95 -23.32 -4.32 1.77
N PRO A 96 -23.58 -3.77 0.57
CA PRO A 96 -23.58 -4.59 -0.64
C PRO A 96 -22.22 -5.19 -0.98
N ALA A 97 -21.12 -4.62 -0.46
CA ALA A 97 -19.77 -5.17 -0.61
C ALA A 97 -19.45 -6.25 0.45
N GLN A 98 -20.29 -6.39 1.48
CA GLN A 98 -20.21 -7.44 2.50
C GLN A 98 -20.82 -8.76 2.00
N GLN A 99 -20.24 -9.34 0.94
CA GLN A 99 -20.76 -10.56 0.30
C GLN A 99 -20.10 -11.86 0.79
N GLY A 100 -19.18 -11.77 1.76
CA GLY A 100 -18.49 -12.91 2.34
C GLY A 100 -19.31 -13.64 3.42
N GLN A 101 -18.98 -14.90 3.68
CA GLN A 101 -19.54 -15.67 4.81
C GLN A 101 -19.14 -15.09 6.17
N PHE A 102 -18.04 -14.35 6.23
CA PHE A 102 -17.56 -13.68 7.43
C PHE A 102 -17.64 -12.17 7.26
N ALA A 103 -17.92 -11.46 8.37
CA ALA A 103 -17.99 -10.01 8.35
C ALA A 103 -16.60 -9.42 8.12
N VAL A 104 -16.38 -8.80 6.96
CA VAL A 104 -15.19 -8.00 6.67
C VAL A 104 -15.31 -6.66 7.42
N PRO A 105 -14.23 -6.17 8.06
CA PRO A 105 -14.20 -4.84 8.66
C PRO A 105 -14.58 -3.74 7.68
N MET A 106 -15.45 -2.82 8.10
CA MET A 106 -15.96 -1.75 7.25
C MET A 106 -14.87 -0.82 6.72
N GLN A 107 -13.77 -0.65 7.45
CA GLN A 107 -12.60 0.12 7.04
C GLN A 107 -11.94 -0.46 5.78
N ILE A 108 -11.92 -1.79 5.66
CA ILE A 108 -11.36 -2.49 4.50
C ILE A 108 -12.27 -2.32 3.30
N LEU A 109 -13.60 -2.49 3.50
CA LEU A 109 -14.59 -2.27 2.45
C LEU A 109 -14.56 -0.83 1.93
N ALA A 110 -14.42 0.16 2.81
CA ALA A 110 -14.31 1.56 2.44
C ALA A 110 -13.03 1.83 1.63
N LYS A 111 -11.89 1.30 2.05
CA LYS A 111 -10.62 1.42 1.32
C LYS A 111 -10.74 0.86 -0.11
N ASN A 112 -11.38 -0.30 -0.27
CA ASN A 112 -11.56 -0.94 -1.57
C ASN A 112 -12.47 -0.15 -2.52
N LEU A 113 -13.44 0.60 -1.97
CA LEU A 113 -14.33 1.47 -2.75
C LEU A 113 -13.77 2.89 -2.95
N GLY A 114 -12.56 3.18 -2.46
CA GLY A 114 -12.02 4.54 -2.46
C GLY A 114 -12.84 5.52 -1.61
N LEU A 115 -13.57 5.01 -0.61
CA LEU A 115 -14.32 5.81 0.35
C LEU A 115 -13.38 6.20 1.50
N PRO A 116 -13.17 7.50 1.77
CA PRO A 116 -12.29 7.97 2.85
C PRO A 116 -12.62 7.35 4.22
N ALA A 117 -11.58 6.98 4.98
CA ALA A 117 -11.71 6.30 6.28
C ALA A 117 -12.57 7.09 7.28
N MET A 118 -12.54 8.44 7.20
CA MET A 118 -13.35 9.34 8.03
C MET A 118 -14.86 9.02 8.00
N PHE A 119 -15.39 8.48 6.89
CA PHE A 119 -16.81 8.13 6.82
C PHE A 119 -17.14 6.88 7.66
N VAL A 120 -16.22 5.92 7.74
CA VAL A 120 -16.36 4.73 8.60
C VAL A 120 -16.25 5.12 10.07
N GLU A 121 -15.36 6.04 10.39
CA GLU A 121 -15.20 6.59 11.74
C GLU A 121 -16.45 7.37 12.20
N ILE A 122 -17.01 8.23 11.35
CA ILE A 122 -18.25 8.96 11.67
C ILE A 122 -19.44 8.01 11.82
N ARG A 123 -19.50 6.96 11.00
CA ARG A 123 -20.51 5.90 11.15
C ARG A 123 -20.36 5.17 12.47
N HIS A 124 -19.13 4.81 12.86
CA HIS A 124 -18.85 4.18 14.16
C HIS A 124 -19.25 5.10 15.32
N ALA A 125 -18.79 6.35 15.29
CA ALA A 125 -19.08 7.32 16.35
C ALA A 125 -20.58 7.65 16.47
N GLY A 126 -21.31 7.70 15.34
CA GLY A 126 -22.75 7.94 15.32
C GLY A 126 -23.61 6.74 15.77
N THR A 127 -23.04 5.54 15.83
CA THR A 127 -23.76 4.31 16.20
C THR A 127 -23.38 3.77 17.57
N HIS A 128 -22.12 3.92 17.98
CA HIS A 128 -21.58 3.28 19.17
C HIS A 128 -20.92 4.25 20.17
N ASP A 129 -20.49 5.44 19.74
CA ASP A 129 -19.84 6.43 20.62
C ASP A 129 -20.69 7.70 20.80
N THR A 130 -20.06 8.75 21.32
CA THR A 130 -20.63 10.09 21.39
C THR A 130 -20.78 10.68 19.99
N LEU A 131 -21.97 11.22 19.68
CA LEU A 131 -22.25 11.90 18.42
C LEU A 131 -21.15 12.94 18.10
N PRO A 132 -20.65 13.00 16.86
CA PRO A 132 -19.70 14.04 16.48
C PRO A 132 -20.30 15.46 16.59
N SER A 133 -19.44 16.48 16.62
CA SER A 133 -19.88 17.87 16.68
C SER A 133 -20.58 18.28 15.38
N LEU A 134 -21.47 19.27 15.46
CA LEU A 134 -22.21 19.75 14.29
C LEU A 134 -21.29 20.25 13.15
N PRO A 135 -20.18 20.96 13.40
CA PRO A 135 -19.23 21.33 12.35
C PRO A 135 -18.63 20.12 11.63
N VAL A 136 -18.20 19.09 12.37
CA VAL A 136 -17.63 17.86 11.77
C VAL A 136 -18.65 17.16 10.88
N LEU A 137 -19.90 17.05 11.34
CA LEU A 137 -20.98 16.42 10.57
C LEU A 137 -21.32 17.20 9.31
N ARG A 138 -21.36 18.54 9.37
CA ARG A 138 -21.60 19.38 8.18
C ARG A 138 -20.49 19.25 7.15
N THR A 139 -19.23 19.29 7.58
CA THR A 139 -18.07 19.06 6.70
C THR A 139 -18.13 17.67 6.06
N ALA A 140 -18.47 16.64 6.85
CA ALA A 140 -18.61 15.29 6.33
C ALA A 140 -19.75 15.14 5.31
N VAL A 141 -20.90 15.80 5.54
CA VAL A 141 -21.99 15.85 4.54
C VAL A 141 -21.52 16.53 3.25
N GLY A 142 -20.78 17.63 3.33
CA GLY A 142 -20.18 18.28 2.17
C GLY A 142 -19.23 17.36 1.38
N ARG A 143 -18.33 16.67 2.08
CA ARG A 143 -17.42 15.69 1.48
C ARG A 143 -18.15 14.48 0.88
N ALA A 144 -19.25 14.03 1.49
CA ALA A 144 -20.07 12.94 0.95
C ALA A 144 -20.79 13.36 -0.34
N MET A 145 -21.29 14.60 -0.38
CA MET A 145 -21.90 15.19 -1.59
C MET A 145 -20.88 15.32 -2.72
N GLU A 146 -19.64 15.75 -2.42
CA GLU A 146 -18.51 15.80 -3.36
C GLU A 146 -18.13 14.41 -3.86
N TRP A 147 -18.02 13.43 -2.97
CA TRP A 147 -17.70 12.06 -3.35
C TRP A 147 -18.78 11.46 -4.26
N LEU A 148 -20.07 11.68 -3.97
CA LEU A 148 -21.18 11.25 -4.82
C LEU A 148 -21.18 11.97 -6.18
N TRP A 149 -20.75 13.23 -6.22
CA TRP A 149 -20.55 13.94 -7.47
C TRP A 149 -19.48 13.25 -8.32
N VAL A 150 -18.29 13.05 -7.77
CA VAL A 150 -17.14 12.46 -8.50
C VAL A 150 -17.41 11.01 -8.92
N ASN A 151 -18.02 10.20 -8.06
CA ASN A 151 -18.11 8.76 -8.26
C ASN A 151 -19.45 8.29 -8.86
N TYR A 152 -20.48 9.15 -8.89
CA TYR A 152 -21.80 8.78 -9.42
C TYR A 152 -22.37 9.81 -10.40
N TRP A 153 -22.51 11.07 -10.01
CA TRP A 153 -23.23 12.07 -10.82
C TRP A 153 -22.43 12.63 -12.01
N SER A 154 -21.12 12.81 -11.86
CA SER A 154 -20.23 13.31 -12.93
C SER A 154 -19.87 12.23 -13.96
N VAL A 155 -19.87 10.95 -13.56
CA VAL A 155 -19.66 9.79 -14.44
C VAL A 155 -20.82 9.61 -15.44
N ALA A 156 -21.96 10.25 -15.20
CA ALA A 156 -23.11 10.20 -16.10
C ALA A 156 -22.99 11.12 -17.33
N GLU A 157 -22.08 12.10 -17.33
CA GLU A 157 -21.80 12.94 -18.49
C GLU A 157 -20.74 12.30 -19.37
N GLY A 158 -21.22 11.52 -20.35
CA GLY A 158 -20.39 10.94 -21.40
C GLY A 158 -19.79 9.58 -21.06
N THR A 159 -20.29 8.55 -21.73
CA THR A 159 -19.75 7.17 -21.82
C THR A 159 -19.84 6.30 -20.56
N ARG A 160 -20.89 5.45 -20.51
CA ARG A 160 -20.89 4.23 -19.70
C ARG A 160 -19.99 3.11 -20.29
N ASP A 161 -18.83 3.49 -20.83
CA ASP A 161 -17.78 2.60 -21.38
C ASP A 161 -16.34 3.10 -21.07
N GLY A 162 -16.16 4.09 -20.18
CA GLY A 162 -14.91 4.86 -20.06
C GLY A 162 -13.93 4.50 -18.93
N GLY A 163 -14.15 3.44 -18.14
CA GLY A 163 -13.26 3.11 -17.00
C GLY A 163 -11.83 2.78 -17.43
N ASP A 164 -11.69 1.95 -18.46
CA ASP A 164 -10.39 1.59 -19.03
C ASP A 164 -9.80 2.74 -19.87
N ALA A 165 -10.63 3.52 -20.57
CA ALA A 165 -10.17 4.67 -21.37
C ALA A 165 -9.67 5.83 -20.50
N ARG A 166 -10.28 6.08 -19.33
CA ARG A 166 -9.86 7.14 -18.40
C ARG A 166 -8.60 6.76 -17.63
N ALA A 167 -8.45 5.50 -17.24
CA ALA A 167 -7.20 4.99 -16.68
C ALA A 167 -6.07 5.01 -17.72
N GLN A 168 -6.35 4.66 -18.97
CA GLN A 168 -5.40 4.78 -20.08
C GLN A 168 -5.04 6.24 -20.38
N ALA A 169 -6.01 7.16 -20.35
CA ALA A 169 -5.78 8.59 -20.53
C ALA A 169 -4.92 9.18 -19.40
N ALA A 170 -5.25 8.88 -18.14
CA ALA A 170 -4.45 9.29 -16.98
C ALA A 170 -3.03 8.71 -17.03
N ALA A 171 -2.88 7.43 -17.41
CA ALA A 171 -1.58 6.80 -17.59
C ALA A 171 -0.78 7.41 -18.76
N ALA A 172 -1.44 7.81 -19.83
CA ALA A 172 -0.83 8.51 -20.96
C ALA A 172 -0.33 9.91 -20.54
N LEU A 173 -1.11 10.65 -19.74
CA LEU A 173 -0.69 11.93 -19.16
C LEU A 173 0.52 11.77 -18.23
N ASP A 174 0.49 10.78 -17.35
CA ASP A 174 1.62 10.47 -16.45
C ASP A 174 2.87 10.06 -17.23
N THR A 175 2.72 9.33 -18.34
CA THR A 175 3.83 8.96 -19.24
C THR A 175 4.42 10.19 -19.92
N ARG A 176 3.55 11.05 -20.46
CA ARG A 176 3.96 12.30 -21.12
C ARG A 176 4.71 13.22 -20.16
N ALA A 177 4.19 13.40 -18.95
CA ALA A 177 4.84 14.17 -17.89
C ALA A 177 6.25 13.67 -17.57
N LYS A 178 6.42 12.34 -17.41
CA LYS A 178 7.73 11.73 -17.14
C LYS A 178 8.72 11.95 -18.29
N ASP A 179 8.27 11.92 -19.53
CA ASP A 179 9.11 12.15 -20.69
C ASP A 179 9.59 13.61 -20.78
N LEU A 180 8.71 14.58 -20.50
CA LEU A 180 9.10 15.99 -20.38
C LEU A 180 10.24 16.18 -19.36
N LEU A 181 10.08 15.59 -18.17
CA LEU A 181 11.05 15.67 -17.07
C LEU A 181 12.38 14.96 -17.39
N ARG A 182 12.34 13.81 -18.07
CA ARG A 182 13.56 13.11 -18.52
C ARG A 182 14.32 13.91 -19.57
N ARG A 183 13.62 14.54 -20.52
CA ARG A 183 14.23 15.42 -21.53
C ARG A 183 14.89 16.63 -20.87
N TRP A 184 14.23 17.22 -19.86
CA TRP A 184 14.82 18.34 -19.10
C TRP A 184 16.12 17.92 -18.42
N ARG A 185 16.08 16.80 -17.69
CA ARG A 185 17.26 16.23 -17.03
C ARG A 185 18.39 15.99 -18.02
N LYS A 186 18.11 15.39 -19.19
CA LYS A 186 19.12 15.11 -20.23
C LYS A 186 19.72 16.39 -20.80
N LEU A 187 18.89 17.39 -21.10
CA LEU A 187 19.34 18.66 -21.68
C LEU A 187 20.23 19.46 -20.71
N ARG A 188 19.97 19.35 -19.41
CA ARG A 188 20.68 20.11 -18.37
C ARG A 188 21.78 19.30 -17.67
N GLN A 189 22.05 18.07 -18.10
CA GLN A 189 23.05 17.19 -17.48
C GLN A 189 24.48 17.70 -17.65
N GLU A 190 24.78 18.37 -18.77
CA GLU A 190 26.12 18.87 -19.12
C GLU A 190 26.46 20.21 -18.45
N ASP A 191 25.48 21.11 -18.29
CA ASP A 191 25.63 22.37 -17.53
C ASP A 191 24.34 22.69 -16.73
N PRO A 192 24.20 22.13 -15.52
CA PRO A 192 23.03 22.35 -14.66
C PRO A 192 22.89 23.80 -14.20
N SER A 193 23.96 24.59 -14.17
CA SER A 193 24.00 25.95 -13.61
C SER A 193 23.70 27.07 -14.61
N ARG A 194 23.61 26.78 -15.91
CA ARG A 194 23.45 27.82 -16.93
C ARG A 194 22.14 28.61 -16.77
N PRO A 195 22.17 29.95 -16.65
CA PRO A 195 20.95 30.74 -16.51
C PRO A 195 20.16 30.77 -17.82
N LEU A 196 18.83 30.66 -17.74
CA LEU A 196 17.93 30.81 -18.88
C LEU A 196 17.74 32.31 -19.18
N ARG A 197 18.26 32.79 -20.31
CA ARG A 197 18.15 34.22 -20.70
C ARG A 197 17.33 34.38 -21.98
N VAL A 198 16.34 35.27 -21.93
CA VAL A 198 15.57 35.68 -23.11
C VAL A 198 16.50 36.53 -23.98
N GLY A 199 16.84 36.05 -25.18
CA GLY A 199 17.77 36.70 -26.11
C GLY A 199 19.12 35.99 -26.29
N ASP A 200 19.45 34.98 -25.50
CA ASP A 200 20.60 34.10 -25.77
C ASP A 200 20.26 33.18 -26.96
N THR A 201 21.01 33.32 -28.05
CA THR A 201 20.75 32.69 -29.36
C THR A 201 21.37 31.30 -29.51
N THR A 202 22.11 30.81 -28.49
CA THR A 202 22.69 29.48 -28.48
C THR A 202 21.63 28.39 -28.59
N LYS A 203 22.00 27.28 -29.22
CA LYS A 203 21.08 26.18 -29.50
C LYS A 203 20.54 25.56 -28.21
N GLU A 204 21.40 25.40 -27.21
CA GLU A 204 21.06 24.79 -25.92
C GLU A 204 20.06 25.64 -25.12
N ASN A 205 20.23 26.97 -25.12
CA ASN A 205 19.28 27.88 -24.45
C ASN A 205 17.93 27.93 -25.17
N LYS A 206 17.94 27.89 -26.52
CA LYS A 206 16.70 27.78 -27.32
C LYS A 206 15.97 26.47 -27.07
N ASP A 207 16.68 25.35 -27.02
CA ASP A 207 16.11 24.04 -26.73
C ASP A 207 15.55 23.98 -25.30
N ALA A 208 16.23 24.61 -24.32
CA ALA A 208 15.77 24.65 -22.94
C ALA A 208 14.55 25.53 -22.75
N LEU A 209 14.52 26.73 -23.34
CA LEU A 209 13.34 27.60 -23.34
C LEU A 209 12.17 26.98 -24.10
N GLY A 210 12.44 26.28 -25.21
CA GLY A 210 11.45 25.51 -25.94
C GLY A 210 10.82 24.41 -25.09
N LEU A 211 11.65 23.68 -24.32
CA LEU A 211 11.17 22.65 -23.41
C LEU A 211 10.40 23.23 -22.22
N VAL A 212 10.82 24.37 -21.66
CA VAL A 212 10.06 25.10 -20.63
C VAL A 212 8.70 25.50 -21.15
N ARG A 213 8.63 26.02 -22.39
CA ARG A 213 7.37 26.37 -23.04
C ARG A 213 6.47 25.14 -23.22
N GLU A 214 7.02 24.02 -23.69
CA GLU A 214 6.27 22.76 -23.85
C GLU A 214 5.77 22.21 -22.51
N CYS A 215 6.56 22.32 -21.43
CA CYS A 215 6.11 21.96 -20.08
C CYS A 215 5.00 22.89 -19.58
N THR A 216 5.14 24.19 -19.85
CA THR A 216 4.14 25.20 -19.45
C THR A 216 2.82 24.95 -20.18
N GLU A 217 2.85 24.77 -21.50
CA GLU A 217 1.67 24.46 -22.32
C GLU A 217 1.01 23.15 -21.89
N PHE A 218 1.81 22.12 -21.58
CA PHE A 218 1.28 20.86 -21.06
C PHE A 218 0.55 21.05 -19.73
N CYS A 219 1.13 21.82 -18.79
CA CYS A 219 0.60 22.03 -17.45
C CYS A 219 -0.51 23.10 -17.36
N MET A 220 -0.94 23.71 -18.47
CA MET A 220 -2.09 24.64 -18.45
C MET A 220 -3.41 23.96 -18.07
N LEU A 221 -3.51 22.64 -18.26
CA LEU A 221 -4.67 21.86 -17.83
C LEU A 221 -4.45 21.30 -16.41
N PRO A 222 -5.42 21.44 -15.47
CA PRO A 222 -5.28 20.96 -14.09
C PRO A 222 -4.91 19.47 -13.97
N GLU A 223 -5.50 18.60 -14.81
CA GLU A 223 -5.17 17.17 -14.82
C GLU A 223 -3.71 16.89 -15.22
N ASN A 224 -3.16 17.70 -16.13
CA ASN A 224 -1.79 17.57 -16.62
C ASN A 224 -0.80 18.15 -15.61
N LEU A 225 -1.16 19.26 -14.95
CA LEU A 225 -0.41 19.82 -13.84
C LEU A 225 -0.28 18.80 -12.71
N ALA A 226 -1.38 18.14 -12.34
CA ALA A 226 -1.38 17.05 -11.37
C ALA A 226 -0.50 15.86 -11.82
N ALA A 227 -0.58 15.47 -13.10
CA ALA A 227 0.28 14.42 -13.67
C ALA A 227 1.77 14.81 -13.67
N PHE A 228 2.08 16.08 -13.90
CA PHE A 228 3.42 16.63 -13.90
C PHE A 228 4.05 16.61 -12.50
N VAL A 229 3.31 17.06 -11.49
CA VAL A 229 3.72 16.99 -10.07
C VAL A 229 3.90 15.54 -9.63
N ARG A 230 2.97 14.64 -9.97
CA ARG A 230 3.15 13.18 -9.74
C ARG A 230 4.41 12.64 -10.43
N GLY A 231 4.68 13.07 -11.66
CA GLY A 231 5.88 12.72 -12.41
C GLY A 231 7.17 13.13 -11.70
N LEU A 232 7.23 14.34 -11.14
CA LEU A 232 8.36 14.82 -10.33
C LEU A 232 8.60 13.90 -9.11
N MET A 233 7.54 13.49 -8.42
CA MET A 233 7.64 12.62 -7.25
C MET A 233 8.06 11.19 -7.63
N GLN A 234 7.39 10.59 -8.63
CA GLN A 234 7.60 9.20 -9.06
C GLN A 234 8.98 8.97 -9.68
N LEU A 235 9.52 9.94 -10.43
CA LEU A 235 10.88 9.86 -10.97
C LEU A 235 11.95 10.13 -9.91
N LYS A 236 11.54 10.47 -8.68
CA LYS A 236 12.42 11.03 -7.64
C LYS A 236 13.26 12.16 -8.24
N ALA A 237 12.61 13.01 -9.04
CA ALA A 237 13.28 14.00 -9.88
C ALA A 237 14.17 14.91 -9.04
N LEU A 238 13.60 15.40 -7.93
CA LEU A 238 14.19 16.32 -6.97
C LEU A 238 15.23 15.68 -6.03
N VAL A 239 15.53 14.39 -6.18
CA VAL A 239 16.40 13.65 -5.26
C VAL A 239 17.69 13.24 -5.96
N PRO A 240 18.86 13.46 -5.35
CA PRO A 240 20.14 13.13 -5.96
C PRO A 240 20.34 11.62 -6.11
N LEU A 241 20.77 11.20 -7.30
CA LEU A 241 21.12 9.82 -7.62
C LEU A 241 22.62 9.60 -7.34
N GLY A 242 23.01 9.31 -6.10
CA GLY A 242 24.41 9.03 -5.79
C GLY A 242 24.73 8.77 -4.30
N LYS A 243 25.90 8.18 -4.03
CA LYS A 243 26.35 7.76 -2.69
C LYS A 243 26.73 8.93 -1.75
N LYS A 244 27.07 10.12 -2.28
CA LYS A 244 27.43 11.33 -1.51
C LYS A 244 26.33 12.41 -1.61
N LYS A 245 25.29 12.32 -0.78
CA LYS A 245 24.01 13.03 -0.98
C LYS A 245 24.01 14.55 -0.66
N THR A 246 24.91 15.06 0.16
CA THR A 246 24.97 16.49 0.57
C THR A 246 25.51 17.42 -0.51
N MET A 247 26.59 17.06 -1.21
CA MET A 247 27.07 17.79 -2.39
C MET A 247 26.02 17.77 -3.51
N LEU A 248 25.31 16.65 -3.67
CA LEU A 248 24.36 16.44 -4.75
C LEU A 248 23.04 17.21 -4.61
N PHE A 249 22.64 17.70 -3.41
CA PHE A 249 21.43 18.52 -3.27
C PHE A 249 21.58 19.87 -3.96
N LYS A 250 22.74 20.55 -3.79
CA LYS A 250 23.04 21.80 -4.50
C LYS A 250 22.96 21.62 -6.01
N ASP A 251 23.40 20.47 -6.51
CA ASP A 251 23.32 20.13 -7.93
C ASP A 251 21.88 19.84 -8.39
N GLN A 252 21.04 19.24 -7.54
CA GLN A 252 19.61 19.09 -7.83
C GLN A 252 18.88 20.44 -7.85
N VAL A 253 19.20 21.36 -6.92
CA VAL A 253 18.63 22.72 -6.93
C VAL A 253 19.03 23.44 -8.23
N LYS A 254 20.32 23.42 -8.60
CA LYS A 254 20.78 24.00 -9.88
C LYS A 254 20.06 23.39 -11.09
N LEU A 255 19.87 22.06 -11.10
CA LEU A 255 19.24 21.33 -12.18
C LEU A 255 17.74 21.66 -12.35
N TRP A 256 16.98 21.70 -11.26
CA TRP A 256 15.52 21.77 -11.31
C TRP A 256 14.95 23.16 -11.07
N MET A 257 15.60 24.00 -10.25
CA MET A 257 15.07 25.32 -9.89
C MET A 257 14.77 26.22 -11.10
N PRO A 258 15.59 26.27 -12.17
CA PRO A 258 15.26 27.08 -13.34
C PRO A 258 13.96 26.68 -14.05
N LEU A 259 13.60 25.39 -14.02
CA LEU A 259 12.32 24.91 -14.55
C LEU A 259 11.17 25.22 -13.60
N LEU A 260 11.35 24.92 -12.31
CA LEU A 260 10.32 25.13 -11.28
C LEU A 260 9.92 26.61 -11.19
N GLN A 261 10.89 27.53 -11.17
CA GLN A 261 10.63 28.98 -11.14
C GLN A 261 9.87 29.47 -12.37
N LYS A 262 10.19 28.96 -13.56
CA LYS A 262 9.50 29.33 -14.80
C LYS A 262 8.07 28.79 -14.85
N LEU A 263 7.85 27.58 -14.34
CA LEU A 263 6.50 27.01 -14.21
C LEU A 263 5.69 27.78 -13.17
N ASP A 264 6.27 28.10 -12.03
CA ASP A 264 5.61 28.88 -10.98
C ASP A 264 5.22 30.28 -11.45
N THR A 265 6.13 30.97 -12.16
CA THR A 265 5.83 32.27 -12.78
C THR A 265 4.69 32.18 -13.80
N ALA A 266 4.55 31.04 -14.48
CA ALA A 266 3.57 30.86 -15.55
C ALA A 266 2.24 30.25 -15.09
N LEU A 267 2.21 29.56 -13.94
CA LEU A 267 1.10 28.74 -13.47
C LEU A 267 0.87 29.02 -11.97
N PRO A 268 -0.15 29.81 -11.61
CA PRO A 268 -0.39 30.25 -10.22
C PRO A 268 -0.57 29.11 -9.19
N GLU A 269 -1.05 27.93 -9.62
CA GLU A 269 -1.31 26.79 -8.72
C GLU A 269 -0.11 25.83 -8.57
N PHE A 270 0.99 26.08 -9.28
CA PHE A 270 2.10 25.13 -9.37
C PHE A 270 2.82 24.91 -8.02
N ALA A 271 3.26 25.98 -7.36
CA ALA A 271 3.94 25.87 -6.06
C ALA A 271 3.04 25.22 -5.00
N ALA A 272 1.78 25.64 -4.91
CA ALA A 272 0.76 25.08 -4.03
C ALA A 272 0.64 23.55 -4.19
N MET A 273 0.49 23.06 -5.42
CA MET A 273 0.36 21.63 -5.70
C MET A 273 1.65 20.85 -5.42
N LEU A 274 2.80 21.45 -5.71
CA LEU A 274 4.10 20.82 -5.44
C LEU A 274 4.36 20.69 -3.93
N VAL A 275 4.12 21.74 -3.15
CA VAL A 275 4.29 21.73 -1.69
C VAL A 275 3.31 20.75 -1.04
N ALA A 276 2.06 20.72 -1.48
CA ALA A 276 1.08 19.74 -0.99
C ALA A 276 1.54 18.29 -1.24
N ALA A 277 2.01 17.97 -2.44
CA ALA A 277 2.50 16.63 -2.77
C ALA A 277 3.75 16.21 -1.96
N LEU A 278 4.66 17.15 -1.72
CA LEU A 278 5.84 16.93 -0.88
C LEU A 278 5.44 16.72 0.60
N LEU A 279 4.49 17.49 1.10
CA LEU A 279 3.98 17.40 2.47
C LEU A 279 3.21 16.09 2.72
N ASP A 280 2.38 15.68 1.76
CA ASP A 280 1.66 14.40 1.82
C ASP A 280 2.63 13.21 1.84
N THR A 281 3.79 13.34 1.17
CA THR A 281 4.85 12.32 1.17
C THR A 281 5.48 12.13 2.56
N ILE A 282 5.72 13.21 3.32
CA ILE A 282 6.36 13.12 4.65
C ILE A 282 5.37 12.81 5.78
N THR A 283 4.09 13.18 5.62
CA THR A 283 3.03 12.91 6.61
C THR A 283 2.56 11.45 6.56
N ALA A 284 2.69 10.77 5.42
CA ALA A 284 2.34 9.36 5.25
C ALA A 284 3.38 8.37 5.83
N LEU A 285 4.52 8.84 6.35
CA LEU A 285 5.59 7.98 6.88
C LEU A 285 5.31 7.55 8.34
N PRO A 286 5.52 6.26 8.69
CA PRO A 286 5.30 5.77 10.06
C PRO A 286 6.34 6.32 11.05
N ASN A 287 5.98 6.35 12.33
CA ASN A 287 6.86 6.75 13.42
C ASN A 287 7.98 5.71 13.62
N GLY A 288 9.12 5.91 12.96
CA GLY A 288 10.26 5.00 13.10
C GLY A 288 11.51 5.38 12.31
N SER A 289 12.34 6.24 12.88
CA SER A 289 13.80 6.06 13.06
C SER A 289 14.34 7.36 13.66
N LEU A 290 14.98 7.29 14.82
CA LEU A 290 15.74 8.41 15.37
C LEU A 290 16.87 8.77 14.38
N TYR A 291 16.65 9.77 13.55
CA TYR A 291 17.74 10.50 12.92
C TYR A 291 17.73 11.91 13.49
N LYS A 292 18.82 12.28 14.17
CA LYS A 292 19.15 13.68 14.38
C LYS A 292 19.40 14.27 13.00
N LEU A 293 18.44 15.01 12.44
CA LEU A 293 18.74 15.91 11.34
C LEU A 293 19.83 16.86 11.83
N ASP A 294 20.95 16.88 11.11
CA ASP A 294 22.04 17.81 11.39
C ASP A 294 21.54 19.25 11.12
N PRO A 295 21.49 20.13 12.14
CA PRO A 295 21.01 21.51 11.98
C PRO A 295 21.82 22.32 10.95
N SER A 296 23.04 21.87 10.62
CA SER A 296 23.89 22.52 9.62
C SER A 296 23.37 22.37 8.18
N LEU A 297 22.51 21.39 7.90
CA LEU A 297 21.86 21.20 6.60
C LEU A 297 20.70 22.18 6.36
N ILE A 298 20.26 22.89 7.41
CA ILE A 298 19.09 23.78 7.43
C ILE A 298 19.52 25.26 7.35
N SER A 299 20.83 25.57 7.40
CA SER A 299 21.32 26.96 7.32
C SER A 299 21.66 27.39 5.89
N LEU A 300 20.86 28.31 5.35
CA LEU A 300 21.00 28.89 4.01
C LEU A 300 22.06 30.02 3.89
N THR A 301 22.75 30.39 4.98
CA THR A 301 23.78 31.46 4.98
C THR A 301 25.17 31.02 5.41
N ALA A 302 25.38 29.73 5.69
CA ALA A 302 26.74 29.24 5.96
C ALA A 302 27.54 29.19 4.65
N VAL A 303 28.41 30.19 4.46
CA VAL A 303 29.65 30.03 3.69
C VAL A 303 30.29 28.73 4.16
N VAL A 304 30.29 27.71 3.30
CA VAL A 304 30.98 26.44 3.62
C VAL A 304 32.47 26.80 3.69
N PRO A 305 33.14 26.59 4.84
CA PRO A 305 34.58 26.80 4.92
C PRO A 305 35.25 25.89 3.90
N GLU A 306 36.27 26.36 3.19
CA GLU A 306 37.05 25.63 2.19
C GLU A 306 37.74 24.34 2.69
N LYS A 307 37.54 23.92 3.94
CA LYS A 307 38.20 22.75 4.52
C LYS A 307 37.35 21.49 4.37
N GLU A 308 37.84 20.64 3.48
CA GLU A 308 37.16 19.54 2.79
C GLU A 308 36.98 18.22 3.58
N GLU A 309 37.26 18.16 4.89
CA GLU A 309 37.61 16.85 5.49
C GLU A 309 36.80 16.30 6.67
N THR A 310 35.65 16.85 7.08
CA THR A 310 34.93 16.31 8.27
C THR A 310 33.41 16.14 8.19
N LEU A 311 32.77 16.28 7.02
CA LEU A 311 31.30 16.23 6.91
C LEU A 311 30.73 15.03 6.10
N ALA A 312 31.35 13.86 6.21
CA ALA A 312 31.07 12.72 5.31
C ALA A 312 30.04 11.68 5.81
N GLU A 313 29.44 11.82 7.01
CA GLU A 313 28.71 10.68 7.62
C GLU A 313 27.18 10.84 7.88
N SER A 314 26.50 11.95 7.56
CA SER A 314 25.16 12.20 8.15
C SER A 314 23.93 12.44 7.23
N VAL A 315 23.86 11.97 5.97
CA VAL A 315 22.61 12.10 5.17
C VAL A 315 22.27 10.85 4.37
N THR A 316 21.19 10.13 4.70
CA THR A 316 20.89 8.84 4.02
C THR A 316 19.42 8.47 3.69
N GLY A 317 18.39 9.32 3.82
CA GLY A 317 16.99 8.99 3.44
C GLY A 317 16.39 9.80 2.27
N TYR A 318 15.34 9.25 1.63
CA TYR A 318 14.51 9.96 0.62
C TYR A 318 13.71 11.10 1.28
N ALA A 319 13.15 10.84 2.47
CA ALA A 319 12.38 11.79 3.24
C ALA A 319 13.20 13.01 3.72
N ASP A 320 14.49 12.82 4.05
CA ASP A 320 15.38 13.92 4.44
C ASP A 320 15.49 14.98 3.33
N VAL A 321 15.67 14.54 2.09
CA VAL A 321 15.80 15.42 0.92
C VAL A 321 14.50 16.17 0.64
N ILE A 322 13.35 15.55 0.89
CA ILE A 322 12.03 16.18 0.75
C ILE A 322 11.84 17.28 1.81
N VAL A 323 12.24 17.05 3.05
CA VAL A 323 12.21 18.07 4.12
C VAL A 323 13.10 19.26 3.79
N VAL A 324 14.30 19.01 3.23
CA VAL A 324 15.20 20.10 2.78
C VAL A 324 14.61 20.88 1.62
N TRP A 325 13.95 20.22 0.64
CA TRP A 325 13.23 20.91 -0.44
C TRP A 325 12.05 21.75 0.08
N LEU A 326 11.25 21.20 0.99
CA LEU A 326 10.14 21.94 1.63
C LEU A 326 10.67 23.17 2.38
N SER A 327 11.71 23.00 3.19
CA SER A 327 12.35 24.11 3.92
C SER A 327 12.89 25.16 2.94
N HIS A 328 13.52 24.74 1.84
CA HIS A 328 14.04 25.66 0.83
C HIS A 328 12.93 26.42 0.09
N LEU A 329 11.87 25.74 -0.35
CA LEU A 329 10.73 26.37 -1.02
C LEU A 329 10.03 27.37 -0.08
N LEU A 330 9.88 27.05 1.20
CA LEU A 330 9.29 27.93 2.20
C LEU A 330 10.20 29.13 2.52
N SER A 331 11.51 28.93 2.61
CA SER A 331 12.45 30.05 2.78
C SER A 331 12.41 31.05 1.62
N LEU A 332 12.16 30.59 0.39
CA LEU A 332 12.03 31.46 -0.78
C LEU A 332 10.72 32.24 -0.78
N THR A 333 9.65 31.72 -0.18
CA THR A 333 8.36 32.43 -0.07
C THR A 333 8.42 33.65 0.86
N SER A 334 9.43 33.76 1.72
CA SER A 334 9.68 34.99 2.50
C SER A 334 10.14 36.19 1.65
N ASP A 335 10.72 35.94 0.47
CA ASP A 335 11.14 36.96 -0.51
C ASP A 335 10.13 37.13 -1.67
N PHE A 336 9.06 36.33 -1.75
CA PHE A 336 7.91 36.58 -2.64
C PHE A 336 6.94 37.57 -1.97
N GLY A 337 7.44 38.77 -1.69
CA GLY A 337 6.59 39.89 -1.30
C GLY A 337 5.59 40.24 -2.42
N PRO A 338 4.39 40.75 -2.08
CA PRO A 338 3.32 40.95 -3.05
C PRO A 338 3.76 42.01 -4.07
N SER A 339 4.07 41.58 -5.29
CA SER A 339 4.03 42.52 -6.41
C SER A 339 2.57 42.95 -6.57
N SER A 340 2.32 44.20 -6.20
CA SER A 340 1.04 44.89 -6.25
C SER A 340 0.31 44.62 -7.56
N THR A 341 -0.77 43.85 -7.52
CA THR A 341 -2.00 44.08 -8.31
C THR A 341 -3.11 43.12 -7.87
N SER A 342 -4.00 43.66 -7.05
CA SER A 342 -5.44 43.36 -6.88
C SER A 342 -6.04 42.02 -7.36
N SER A 343 -6.76 41.43 -6.39
CA SER A 343 -8.09 40.80 -6.45
C SER A 343 -8.23 39.30 -6.74
N SER A 344 -8.71 38.61 -5.70
CA SER A 344 -9.56 37.42 -5.66
C SER A 344 -9.07 36.14 -6.35
N SER A 345 -8.62 35.16 -5.56
CA SER A 345 -9.12 33.77 -5.63
C SER A 345 -8.52 32.92 -4.50
N SER A 346 -9.28 31.91 -4.08
CA SER A 346 -9.08 30.99 -2.95
C SER A 346 -7.95 29.96 -3.10
N ALA A 347 -6.85 30.31 -3.79
CA ALA A 347 -5.74 29.38 -4.07
C ALA A 347 -4.51 29.57 -3.14
N ASP A 348 -4.46 30.68 -2.39
CA ASP A 348 -3.28 31.11 -1.63
C ASP A 348 -3.14 30.45 -0.23
N ASP A 349 -4.22 29.83 0.30
CA ASP A 349 -4.23 29.21 1.64
C ASP A 349 -3.36 27.93 1.74
N SER A 350 -2.93 27.35 0.62
CA SER A 350 -2.20 26.07 0.63
C SER A 350 -0.71 26.20 0.92
N LEU A 351 -0.15 27.40 0.77
CA LEU A 351 1.23 27.76 1.11
C LEU A 351 1.32 28.50 2.45
N ASP A 352 0.18 28.78 3.09
CA ASP A 352 0.13 29.42 4.40
C ASP A 352 0.91 28.58 5.44
N PRO A 353 1.93 29.16 6.10
CA PRO A 353 2.71 28.52 7.15
C PRO A 353 1.85 27.90 8.25
N THR A 354 0.68 28.49 8.55
CA THR A 354 -0.27 28.00 9.57
C THR A 354 -0.91 26.68 9.13
N THR A 355 -1.35 26.59 7.88
CA THR A 355 -1.93 25.39 7.27
C THR A 355 -0.92 24.24 7.20
N ILE A 356 0.35 24.54 6.87
CA ILE A 356 1.43 23.55 6.86
C ILE A 356 1.74 23.06 8.28
N ALA A 357 1.81 23.97 9.25
CA ALA A 357 2.02 23.64 10.65
C ALA A 357 0.89 22.77 11.23
N GLN A 358 -0.37 23.08 10.88
CA GLN A 358 -1.53 22.29 11.27
C GLN A 358 -1.42 20.84 10.76
N LYS A 359 -1.07 20.66 9.48
CA LYS A 359 -0.85 19.31 8.91
C LYS A 359 0.29 18.57 9.61
N CYS A 360 1.38 19.25 9.95
CA CYS A 360 2.50 18.66 10.70
C CYS A 360 2.10 18.24 12.13
N LEU A 361 1.25 19.01 12.80
CA LEU A 361 0.73 18.70 14.13
C LEU A 361 -0.27 17.54 14.14
N LEU A 362 -1.08 17.40 13.08
CA LEU A 362 -2.02 16.27 12.93
C LEU A 362 -1.32 14.93 12.65
N HIS A 363 -0.13 14.97 12.05
CA HIS A 363 0.67 13.79 11.71
C HIS A 363 2.10 13.90 12.28
N PRO A 364 2.27 13.83 13.61
CA PRO A 364 3.55 14.05 14.26
C PRO A 364 4.51 12.88 14.04
N ASN A 365 5.62 13.15 13.35
CA ASN A 365 6.75 12.25 13.14
C ASN A 365 8.08 13.05 13.18
N ALA A 366 9.22 12.37 13.04
CA ALA A 366 10.54 13.03 13.10
C ALA A 366 10.74 14.09 12.00
N TYR A 367 10.17 13.88 10.81
CA TYR A 367 10.28 14.77 9.65
C TYR A 367 9.36 15.99 9.76
N THR A 368 8.10 15.77 10.16
CA THR A 368 7.13 16.86 10.39
C THR A 368 7.54 17.72 11.59
N SER A 369 8.13 17.14 12.63
CA SER A 369 8.73 17.89 13.74
C SER A 369 9.93 18.73 13.30
N SER A 370 10.78 18.22 12.41
CA SER A 370 11.91 18.98 11.87
C SER A 370 11.43 20.17 11.02
N LEU A 371 10.43 19.95 10.16
CA LEU A 371 9.84 21.02 9.34
C LEU A 371 9.17 22.08 10.23
N LEU A 372 8.49 21.66 11.29
CA LEU A 372 7.85 22.56 12.26
C LEU A 372 8.87 23.45 12.98
N ARG A 373 10.07 22.94 13.31
CA ARG A 373 11.14 23.77 13.87
C ARG A 373 11.63 24.85 12.91
N THR A 374 11.75 24.51 11.63
CA THR A 374 12.14 25.49 10.60
C THR A 374 11.08 26.57 10.50
N LEU A 375 9.80 26.20 10.42
CA LEU A 375 8.67 27.14 10.38
C LEU A 375 8.64 28.07 11.60
N LEU A 376 8.83 27.53 12.80
CA LEU A 376 8.85 28.33 14.04
C LEU A 376 10.08 29.24 14.17
N LYS A 377 11.16 28.94 13.45
CA LYS A 377 12.35 29.79 13.40
C LYS A 377 12.18 30.94 12.41
N GLU A 378 11.45 30.72 11.32
CA GLU A 378 11.25 31.68 10.24
C GLU A 378 10.00 32.57 10.43
N HIS A 379 9.00 32.12 11.20
CA HIS A 379 7.75 32.86 11.44
C HIS A 379 7.48 33.13 12.93
N GLU A 380 7.73 34.37 13.38
CA GLU A 380 7.61 34.75 14.80
C GLU A 380 6.16 34.69 15.32
N THR A 381 5.16 35.01 14.48
CA THR A 381 3.73 34.94 14.85
C THR A 381 3.28 33.51 15.12
N LEU A 382 3.70 32.57 14.26
CA LEU A 382 3.41 31.14 14.44
C LEU A 382 4.08 30.57 15.70
N LYS A 383 5.25 31.10 16.05
CA LYS A 383 5.98 30.71 17.26
C LYS A 383 5.27 31.14 18.55
N GLU A 384 4.61 32.29 18.57
CA GLU A 384 3.75 32.71 19.68
C GLU A 384 2.53 31.80 19.85
N ASP A 385 1.93 31.33 18.75
CA ASP A 385 0.68 30.54 18.78
C ASP A 385 0.88 29.04 19.10
N ILE A 386 1.92 28.41 18.56
CA ILE A 386 2.11 26.95 18.66
C ILE A 386 3.48 26.54 19.22
N GLY A 387 4.34 27.48 19.60
CA GLY A 387 5.67 27.21 20.17
C GLY A 387 5.63 26.33 21.42
N ASP A 388 4.63 26.53 22.27
CA ASP A 388 4.42 25.76 23.52
C ASP A 388 4.00 24.30 23.27
N LEU A 389 3.58 23.96 22.04
CA LEU A 389 3.23 22.58 21.66
C LEU A 389 4.46 21.75 21.26
N MET A 390 5.61 22.37 20.99
CA MET A 390 6.83 21.65 20.59
C MET A 390 7.33 20.64 21.64
N PRO A 391 7.38 20.96 22.95
CA PRO A 391 7.69 19.98 23.98
C PRO A 391 6.74 18.77 23.99
N LEU A 392 5.46 18.96 23.64
CA LEU A 392 4.46 17.90 23.57
C LEU A 392 4.72 16.97 22.38
N VAL A 393 4.98 17.54 21.20
CA VAL A 393 5.36 16.79 19.98
C VAL A 393 6.64 15.99 20.24
N GLU A 394 7.64 16.58 20.89
CA GLU A 394 8.87 15.87 21.26
C GLU A 394 8.65 14.74 22.27
N ALA A 395 7.78 14.95 23.26
CA ALA A 395 7.42 13.92 24.22
C ALA A 395 6.73 12.75 23.52
N PHE A 396 5.80 13.03 22.60
CA PHE A 396 5.13 12.03 21.76
C PHE A 396 6.12 11.19 20.95
N LEU A 397 7.14 11.83 20.37
CA LEU A 397 8.18 11.14 19.59
C LEU A 397 9.20 10.37 20.45
N LYS A 398 9.34 10.69 21.75
CA LYS A 398 10.21 9.99 22.71
C LYS A 398 9.57 8.75 23.32
N VAL A 399 8.25 8.57 23.19
CA VAL A 399 7.57 7.33 23.59
C VAL A 399 8.04 6.22 22.64
N LYS A 400 8.96 5.37 23.11
CA LYS A 400 9.34 4.17 22.38
C LYS A 400 8.07 3.33 22.14
N PRO A 401 7.84 2.77 20.94
CA PRO A 401 6.86 1.71 20.80
C PRO A 401 7.32 0.57 21.70
N ASN A 402 6.63 0.40 22.84
CA ASN A 402 6.92 -0.70 23.74
C ASN A 402 6.59 -1.99 23.00
N ASN A 403 7.62 -2.80 22.80
CA ASN A 403 7.52 -4.20 22.47
C ASN A 403 6.61 -4.85 23.52
N THR A 404 5.46 -5.43 23.14
CA THR A 404 4.92 -6.65 23.77
C THR A 404 3.58 -7.10 23.19
N ASN A 405 3.58 -8.38 22.87
CA ASN A 405 2.48 -9.29 22.66
C ASN A 405 1.65 -9.55 23.95
N LYS A 406 1.26 -8.50 24.70
CA LYS A 406 0.33 -8.63 25.83
C LYS A 406 -0.92 -7.81 25.56
N ARG A 407 -2.10 -8.44 25.68
CA ARG A 407 -3.38 -7.73 25.73
C ARG A 407 -3.27 -6.62 26.76
N ARG A 408 -3.33 -5.36 26.30
CA ARG A 408 -3.38 -4.18 27.17
C ARG A 408 -4.65 -4.24 28.01
N GLY A 409 -4.50 -4.19 29.33
CA GLY A 409 -5.63 -4.07 30.24
C GLY A 409 -6.18 -2.65 30.22
N ILE A 410 -7.50 -2.50 30.45
CA ILE A 410 -8.16 -1.20 30.62
C ILE A 410 -7.46 -0.38 31.72
N GLU A 411 -6.96 -1.03 32.76
CA GLU A 411 -6.23 -0.40 33.88
C GLU A 411 -4.91 0.28 33.45
N ASP A 412 -4.19 -0.24 32.45
CA ASP A 412 -2.93 0.38 31.98
C ASP A 412 -3.21 1.69 31.22
N VAL A 413 -4.29 1.71 30.43
CA VAL A 413 -4.74 2.89 29.69
C VAL A 413 -5.34 3.93 30.64
N GLU A 414 -6.10 3.49 31.65
CA GLU A 414 -6.65 4.37 32.69
C GLU A 414 -5.55 5.00 33.54
N ASN A 415 -4.50 4.25 33.90
CA ASN A 415 -3.36 4.78 34.64
C ASN A 415 -2.54 5.79 33.82
N GLU A 416 -2.36 5.57 32.51
CA GLU A 416 -1.73 6.55 31.63
C GLU A 416 -2.62 7.80 31.46
N VAL A 417 -3.92 7.63 31.21
CA VAL A 417 -4.87 8.76 31.12
C VAL A 417 -4.90 9.56 32.43
N GLU A 418 -4.80 8.90 33.58
CA GLU A 418 -4.76 9.57 34.89
C GLU A 418 -3.41 10.28 35.13
N MET A 419 -2.30 9.71 34.66
CA MET A 419 -0.99 10.36 34.62
C MET A 419 -1.00 11.61 33.73
N TRP A 420 -1.63 11.51 32.56
CA TRP A 420 -1.78 12.60 31.59
C TRP A 420 -2.74 13.68 32.11
N LYS A 421 -3.86 13.31 32.74
CA LYS A 421 -4.76 14.24 33.46
C LYS A 421 -4.02 14.97 34.57
N LYS A 422 -3.16 14.28 35.35
CA LYS A 422 -2.33 14.92 36.39
C LYS A 422 -1.31 15.90 35.80
N ARG A 423 -0.71 15.60 34.66
CA ARG A 423 0.24 16.50 33.98
C ARG A 423 -0.44 17.71 33.34
N VAL A 424 -1.62 17.51 32.74
CA VAL A 424 -2.46 18.62 32.23
C VAL A 424 -2.92 19.49 33.38
N LYS A 425 -3.33 18.93 34.52
CA LYS A 425 -3.62 19.68 35.76
C LYS A 425 -2.40 20.43 36.30
N GLY A 426 -1.20 19.89 36.15
CA GLY A 426 0.05 20.57 36.50
C GLY A 426 0.32 21.79 35.61
N LEU A 427 0.01 21.69 34.31
CA LEU A 427 0.10 22.80 33.35
C LEU A 427 -1.02 23.83 33.58
N GLU A 428 -2.24 23.40 33.91
CA GLU A 428 -3.32 24.28 34.38
C GLU A 428 -2.94 24.96 35.71
N GLY A 429 -2.16 24.30 36.57
CA GLY A 429 -1.55 24.82 37.79
C GLY A 429 -0.58 25.96 37.56
N VAL A 430 0.28 25.85 36.55
CA VAL A 430 1.20 26.92 36.13
C VAL A 430 0.45 28.12 35.53
N VAL A 431 -0.67 27.86 34.85
CA VAL A 431 -1.59 28.90 34.33
C VAL A 431 -2.44 29.53 35.46
N THR A 432 -2.65 28.84 36.57
CA THR A 432 -3.42 29.34 37.73
C THR A 432 -2.57 29.92 38.87
N GLU A 433 -1.25 29.65 38.92
CA GLU A 433 -0.30 30.37 39.79
C GLU A 433 -0.12 31.84 39.38
N GLN A 434 -0.43 32.20 38.12
CA GLN A 434 -0.61 33.60 37.72
C GLN A 434 -1.97 34.21 38.17
N ARG A 435 -2.81 33.45 38.88
CA ARG A 435 -4.16 33.85 39.35
C ARG A 435 -4.44 33.48 40.81
N GLY A 436 -3.39 33.23 41.60
CA GLY A 436 -3.53 32.92 43.02
C GLY A 436 -3.89 34.13 43.88
N GLU A 437 -5.18 34.46 44.00
CA GLU A 437 -5.71 35.19 45.17
C GLU A 437 -7.21 34.89 45.35
N ARG A 438 -7.51 33.83 46.13
CA ARG A 438 -8.51 33.83 47.23
C ARG A 438 -8.91 32.42 47.67
N GLY A 439 -8.48 32.06 48.89
CA GLY A 439 -9.37 31.55 49.95
C GLY A 439 -9.91 30.12 49.88
N GLY A 440 -9.24 29.20 50.61
CA GLY A 440 -9.80 28.59 51.83
C GLY A 440 -10.73 27.36 51.72
N GLY A 441 -10.36 26.30 52.46
CA GLY A 441 -11.34 25.52 53.24
C GLY A 441 -11.42 24.00 53.02
N SER A 442 -10.52 23.24 53.67
CA SER A 442 -10.75 22.08 54.56
C SER A 442 -12.03 21.20 54.43
N LEU A 443 -11.90 19.85 54.42
CA LEU A 443 -12.18 18.97 55.60
C LEU A 443 -12.04 17.44 55.31
N HIS A 444 -11.24 16.80 56.17
CA HIS A 444 -11.30 15.46 56.81
C HIS A 444 -11.99 14.19 56.22
N ALA A 445 -11.17 13.14 56.11
CA ALA A 445 -11.13 11.87 56.87
C ALA A 445 -12.43 11.09 57.20
N LEU A 446 -12.44 9.76 56.97
CA LEU A 446 -12.30 8.74 58.05
C LEU A 446 -12.13 7.29 57.52
N VAL A 447 -11.67 6.44 58.45
CA VAL A 447 -11.07 5.10 58.41
C VAL A 447 -12.08 3.99 58.75
N CYS A 448 -11.70 2.71 58.54
CA CYS A 448 -11.94 1.48 59.37
C CYS A 448 -12.39 0.27 58.51
N HIS A 449 -12.09 -1.02 58.77
CA HIS A 449 -11.05 -1.81 59.47
C HIS A 449 -11.39 -3.32 59.19
N ASP A 450 -10.36 -4.13 58.89
CA ASP A 450 -10.03 -5.52 59.31
C ASP A 450 -10.94 -6.80 59.29
N VAL A 451 -10.48 -7.84 58.51
CA VAL A 451 -9.93 -9.21 58.87
C VAL A 451 -10.87 -10.31 59.51
N PRO A 452 -10.64 -11.69 59.57
CA PRO A 452 -9.77 -12.71 58.88
C PRO A 452 -10.41 -14.09 58.40
N SER A 453 -9.59 -14.86 57.65
CA SER A 453 -9.37 -16.34 57.41
C SER A 453 -9.71 -17.36 58.56
N PRO A 454 -9.72 -18.75 58.47
CA PRO A 454 -8.80 -19.64 57.69
C PRO A 454 -9.10 -21.15 57.35
N ARG A 455 -8.13 -21.77 56.62
CA ARG A 455 -7.53 -23.15 56.69
C ARG A 455 -8.11 -24.40 55.94
N SER A 456 -7.14 -25.17 55.43
CA SER A 456 -7.11 -26.48 54.71
C SER A 456 -7.00 -27.69 55.70
N PRO A 457 -6.86 -29.01 55.34
CA PRO A 457 -5.88 -29.65 54.41
C PRO A 457 -6.27 -30.98 53.66
N ARG A 458 -5.31 -31.47 52.86
CA ARG A 458 -5.10 -32.75 52.08
C ARG A 458 -5.02 -34.04 52.96
N PRO A 459 -4.90 -35.34 52.50
CA PRO A 459 -3.90 -35.81 51.49
C PRO A 459 -3.99 -37.19 50.73
N ASN A 460 -3.03 -37.35 49.79
CA ASN A 460 -2.16 -38.52 49.43
C ASN A 460 -2.53 -39.70 48.47
N SER A 461 -1.68 -39.81 47.42
CA SER A 461 -0.73 -40.89 47.05
C SER A 461 -1.03 -41.98 45.98
N CYS A 462 -0.32 -41.87 44.84
CA CYS A 462 0.82 -42.72 44.36
C CYS A 462 0.63 -44.12 43.69
N CYS A 463 1.16 -44.23 42.44
CA CYS A 463 1.90 -45.36 41.78
C CYS A 463 1.20 -46.72 41.51
N THR A 464 1.46 -47.56 40.47
CA THR A 464 2.53 -47.71 39.44
C THR A 464 2.16 -48.81 38.39
N LYS A 465 2.73 -48.69 37.17
CA LYS A 465 3.40 -49.73 36.31
C LYS A 465 2.67 -50.81 35.46
N THR A 466 2.95 -50.72 34.14
CA THR A 466 3.67 -51.68 33.23
C THR A 466 2.99 -52.74 32.34
N ASN A 467 3.47 -52.71 31.08
CA ASN A 467 3.92 -53.79 30.17
C ASN A 467 2.88 -54.52 29.27
N GLN A 468 3.19 -55.01 28.05
CA GLN A 468 4.20 -54.81 26.99
C GLN A 468 3.93 -55.90 25.89
N THR A 469 4.56 -55.78 24.71
CA THR A 469 4.85 -56.81 23.66
C THR A 469 3.77 -57.15 22.60
N THR A 470 4.01 -57.39 21.30
CA THR A 470 5.18 -57.48 20.37
C THR A 470 4.61 -57.59 18.92
N ASN A 471 5.09 -56.89 17.88
CA ASN A 471 6.26 -57.13 16.98
C ASN A 471 5.99 -58.06 15.78
N LEU A 472 6.10 -57.57 14.52
CA LEU A 472 6.75 -58.21 13.36
C LEU A 472 6.57 -57.39 12.05
N ASN A 473 7.64 -56.74 11.56
CA ASN A 473 8.23 -56.94 10.23
C ASN A 473 9.11 -55.77 9.77
N CYS A 474 10.40 -56.02 9.89
CA CYS A 474 11.49 -55.34 9.21
C CYS A 474 12.22 -56.42 8.38
N MET A 475 12.76 -56.03 7.20
CA MET A 475 13.61 -56.79 6.26
C MET A 475 12.95 -57.61 5.13
N LEU A 476 13.13 -57.11 3.89
CA LEU A 476 13.59 -57.80 2.67
C LEU A 476 13.86 -56.69 1.60
N ARG A 477 15.07 -56.14 1.47
CA ARG A 477 16.19 -56.53 0.55
C ARG A 477 15.82 -56.72 -0.95
N SER A 478 16.12 -55.69 -1.74
CA SER A 478 17.21 -55.57 -2.74
C SER A 478 17.46 -56.68 -3.82
N ILE A 479 17.75 -56.18 -5.05
CA ILE A 479 18.56 -56.72 -6.19
C ILE A 479 17.83 -57.40 -7.39
N ARG A 480 17.54 -56.59 -8.46
CA ARG A 480 17.95 -56.63 -9.91
C ARG A 480 18.04 -57.99 -10.70
N PRO A 481 18.18 -58.06 -12.06
CA PRO A 481 18.16 -57.04 -13.15
C PRO A 481 17.55 -57.47 -14.54
N PHE A 482 17.61 -56.57 -15.53
CA PHE A 482 17.87 -56.75 -16.98
C PHE A 482 17.15 -57.86 -17.80
N ILE A 483 16.28 -57.45 -18.74
CA ILE A 483 16.39 -57.62 -20.21
C ILE A 483 15.11 -57.03 -20.82
N ALA A 484 15.22 -55.91 -21.53
CA ALA A 484 14.52 -55.63 -22.78
C ALA A 484 14.96 -54.25 -23.28
N SER A 485 16.02 -54.28 -24.08
CA SER A 485 16.55 -53.16 -24.84
C SER A 485 15.56 -52.60 -25.85
N ARG A 486 15.58 -51.27 -25.95
CA ARG A 486 15.49 -50.49 -27.20
C ARG A 486 14.26 -50.74 -28.09
N ILE A 487 13.17 -50.10 -27.69
CA ILE A 487 12.35 -49.30 -28.61
C ILE A 487 12.35 -47.90 -28.01
N PRO A 488 12.72 -46.82 -28.72
CA PRO A 488 12.44 -45.48 -28.23
C PRO A 488 10.92 -45.32 -28.28
N SER A 489 10.26 -45.69 -27.19
CA SER A 489 8.92 -45.20 -26.89
C SER A 489 9.01 -43.68 -26.96
N LEU A 490 8.27 -43.06 -27.89
CA LEU A 490 7.95 -41.63 -27.85
C LEU A 490 7.28 -41.38 -26.49
N THR A 491 8.11 -41.12 -25.48
CA THR A 491 7.67 -41.01 -24.10
C THR A 491 7.08 -39.62 -23.95
N ARG A 492 5.75 -39.60 -23.81
CA ARG A 492 4.96 -38.51 -23.24
C ARG A 492 5.72 -37.90 -22.05
N THR A 493 5.83 -36.58 -22.00
CA THR A 493 6.41 -35.86 -20.86
C THR A 493 5.60 -34.62 -20.51
N MET A 494 5.56 -34.29 -19.22
CA MET A 494 5.21 -32.94 -18.79
C MET A 494 6.35 -32.00 -19.23
N LYS A 495 6.02 -30.95 -19.97
CA LYS A 495 6.99 -29.92 -20.37
C LYS A 495 6.69 -28.63 -19.63
N ILE A 496 7.71 -28.04 -19.02
CA ILE A 496 7.60 -26.74 -18.35
C ILE A 496 8.57 -25.78 -19.03
N VAL A 497 8.03 -24.71 -19.60
CA VAL A 497 8.81 -23.63 -20.24
C VAL A 497 8.82 -22.44 -19.30
N ASN A 498 10.01 -22.05 -18.85
CA ASN A 498 10.21 -20.87 -18.02
C ASN A 498 10.21 -19.64 -18.93
N ILE A 499 9.41 -18.62 -18.59
CA ILE A 499 9.34 -17.35 -19.30
C ILE A 499 9.85 -16.27 -18.34
N PRO A 500 11.14 -15.87 -18.43
CA PRO A 500 11.68 -14.79 -17.61
C PRO A 500 11.03 -13.46 -17.96
N MET A 501 10.49 -12.75 -16.96
CA MET A 501 9.83 -11.46 -17.14
C MET A 501 10.76 -10.29 -16.75
N TRP A 502 12.01 -10.34 -17.22
CA TRP A 502 13.11 -9.46 -16.77
C TRP A 502 13.34 -8.21 -17.63
N LYS A 503 12.47 -7.89 -18.60
CA LYS A 503 12.63 -6.69 -19.43
C LYS A 503 12.33 -5.42 -18.61
N GLY A 504 13.34 -4.92 -17.89
CA GLY A 504 13.25 -3.75 -17.01
C GLY A 504 14.01 -3.98 -15.71
N THR A 505 13.31 -3.94 -14.58
CA THR A 505 13.86 -4.13 -13.22
C THR A 505 13.26 -5.33 -12.48
N GLY A 506 12.61 -6.25 -13.19
CA GLY A 506 11.90 -7.40 -12.60
C GLY A 506 12.72 -8.67 -12.59
N ASP A 507 12.40 -9.59 -11.68
CA ASP A 507 13.03 -10.90 -11.48
C ASP A 507 11.99 -12.05 -11.49
N ASN A 508 10.77 -11.76 -11.92
CA ASN A 508 9.65 -12.71 -11.94
C ASN A 508 9.78 -13.77 -13.05
N TYR A 509 9.17 -14.93 -12.79
CA TYR A 509 8.95 -16.00 -13.75
C TYR A 509 7.46 -16.22 -14.01
N ALA A 510 7.09 -16.37 -15.28
CA ALA A 510 5.88 -17.08 -15.68
C ALA A 510 6.25 -18.49 -16.15
N TYR A 511 5.34 -19.45 -15.99
CA TYR A 511 5.58 -20.84 -16.38
C TYR A 511 4.50 -21.36 -17.31
N LEU A 512 4.89 -21.84 -18.48
CA LEU A 512 3.99 -22.54 -19.38
C LEU A 512 4.13 -24.05 -19.15
N VAL A 513 3.08 -24.66 -18.60
CA VAL A 513 2.98 -26.09 -18.30
C VAL A 513 2.22 -26.76 -19.42
N ILE A 514 2.80 -27.78 -20.04
CA ILE A 514 2.28 -28.41 -21.25
C ILE A 514 2.19 -29.92 -21.01
N ASP A 515 1.02 -30.50 -21.25
CA ASP A 515 0.87 -31.93 -21.45
C ASP A 515 1.23 -32.27 -22.90
N ASP A 516 2.38 -32.93 -23.13
CA ASP A 516 2.86 -33.19 -24.49
C ASP A 516 1.92 -34.11 -25.31
N LYS A 517 1.08 -34.90 -24.64
CA LYS A 517 0.13 -35.82 -25.30
C LYS A 517 -1.09 -35.09 -25.85
N THR A 518 -1.79 -34.33 -25.02
CA THR A 518 -3.00 -33.60 -25.43
C THR A 518 -2.68 -32.23 -26.04
N LYS A 519 -1.46 -31.75 -25.84
CA LYS A 519 -1.02 -30.37 -26.07
C LYS A 519 -1.72 -29.34 -25.19
N ASP A 520 -2.62 -29.75 -24.28
CA ASP A 520 -3.26 -28.83 -23.36
C ASP A 520 -2.19 -28.15 -22.49
N ALA A 521 -2.32 -26.83 -22.36
CA ALA A 521 -1.36 -26.03 -21.66
C ALA A 521 -2.01 -25.03 -20.69
N ALA A 522 -1.29 -24.76 -19.60
CA ALA A 522 -1.60 -23.73 -18.62
C ALA A 522 -0.47 -22.72 -18.53
N ILE A 523 -0.81 -21.42 -18.49
CA ILE A 523 0.15 -20.37 -18.17
C ILE A 523 0.00 -19.94 -16.71
N VAL A 524 1.08 -20.03 -15.94
CA VAL A 524 1.15 -19.67 -14.52
C VAL A 524 1.76 -18.27 -14.38
N ASP A 525 1.11 -17.40 -13.60
CA ASP A 525 1.52 -16.04 -13.25
C ASP A 525 1.97 -15.14 -14.43
N PRO A 526 1.14 -14.94 -15.47
CA PRO A 526 1.53 -14.19 -16.66
C PRO A 526 1.48 -12.66 -16.45
N ALA A 527 2.34 -12.13 -15.58
CA ALA A 527 2.28 -10.74 -15.15
C ALA A 527 2.66 -9.70 -16.21
N GLU A 528 3.55 -10.06 -17.14
CA GLU A 528 4.03 -9.17 -18.20
C GLU A 528 3.52 -9.62 -19.58
N PRO A 529 2.35 -9.10 -20.04
CA PRO A 529 1.70 -9.52 -21.27
C PRO A 529 2.60 -9.53 -22.49
N LYS A 530 3.50 -8.54 -22.61
CA LYS A 530 4.27 -8.35 -23.84
C LYS A 530 5.28 -9.49 -24.04
N ALA A 531 5.92 -9.95 -22.97
CA ALA A 531 6.82 -11.09 -23.00
C ALA A 531 6.05 -12.41 -23.16
N VAL A 532 4.98 -12.58 -22.37
CA VAL A 532 4.22 -13.83 -22.33
C VAL A 532 3.42 -14.06 -23.62
N LEU A 533 2.68 -13.06 -24.12
CA LEU A 533 1.89 -13.19 -25.36
C LEU A 533 2.77 -13.50 -26.58
N ALA A 534 4.00 -13.00 -26.63
CA ALA A 534 4.90 -13.30 -27.73
C ALA A 534 5.25 -14.80 -27.79
N VAL A 535 5.51 -15.42 -26.63
CA VAL A 535 5.75 -16.87 -26.52
C VAL A 535 4.48 -17.65 -26.80
N LEU A 536 3.36 -17.29 -26.16
CA LEU A 536 2.09 -17.99 -26.32
C LEU A 536 1.61 -17.99 -27.77
N LYS A 537 1.62 -16.83 -28.45
CA LYS A 537 1.18 -16.73 -29.85
C LYS A 537 2.00 -17.63 -30.75
N LYS A 538 3.34 -17.57 -30.63
CA LYS A 538 4.24 -18.41 -31.42
C LYS A 538 3.94 -19.90 -31.26
N MET A 539 3.76 -20.37 -30.02
CA MET A 539 3.53 -21.79 -29.74
C MET A 539 2.12 -22.26 -30.11
N VAL A 540 1.10 -21.40 -29.96
CA VAL A 540 -0.27 -21.70 -30.41
C VAL A 540 -0.33 -21.75 -31.94
N GLU A 541 0.22 -20.75 -32.63
CA GLU A 541 0.26 -20.71 -34.10
C GLU A 541 1.08 -21.86 -34.70
N GLY A 542 2.15 -22.28 -34.01
CA GLY A 542 2.95 -23.45 -34.38
C GLY A 542 2.28 -24.80 -34.12
N GLY A 543 1.11 -24.83 -33.47
CA GLY A 543 0.42 -26.07 -33.09
C GLY A 543 1.14 -26.86 -31.98
N GLU A 544 2.07 -26.24 -31.27
CA GLU A 544 2.86 -26.86 -30.21
C GLU A 544 2.05 -26.97 -28.91
N ILE A 545 1.09 -26.07 -28.71
CA ILE A 545 0.22 -26.03 -27.53
C ILE A 545 -1.23 -25.70 -27.89
N ASN A 546 -2.13 -26.18 -27.04
CA ASN A 546 -3.53 -25.83 -26.95
C ASN A 546 -3.75 -25.13 -25.60
N LEU A 547 -3.62 -23.81 -25.58
CA LEU A 547 -3.72 -23.04 -24.34
C LEU A 547 -5.16 -23.07 -23.82
N LYS A 548 -5.36 -23.64 -22.62
CA LYS A 548 -6.67 -23.84 -21.99
C LYS A 548 -6.84 -23.10 -20.68
N TYR A 549 -5.73 -22.90 -19.96
CA TYR A 549 -5.77 -22.44 -18.59
C TYR A 549 -4.84 -21.26 -18.35
N LEU A 550 -5.29 -20.34 -17.52
CA LEU A 550 -4.47 -19.34 -16.84
C LEU A 550 -4.51 -19.68 -15.35
N ILE A 551 -3.37 -19.68 -14.67
CA ILE A 551 -3.28 -20.01 -13.25
C ILE A 551 -2.55 -18.87 -12.53
N ASN A 552 -3.10 -18.37 -11.44
CA ASN A 552 -2.40 -17.45 -10.56
C ASN A 552 -2.15 -18.07 -9.19
N THR A 553 -0.94 -17.84 -8.67
CA THR A 553 -0.56 -18.24 -7.31
C THR A 553 -1.17 -17.32 -6.26
N HIS A 554 -1.20 -16.01 -6.52
CA HIS A 554 -1.79 -15.01 -5.62
C HIS A 554 -2.10 -13.69 -6.35
N HIS A 555 -2.70 -12.71 -5.66
CA HIS A 555 -3.25 -11.52 -6.31
C HIS A 555 -2.25 -10.42 -6.70
N HIS A 556 -0.99 -10.42 -6.24
CA HIS A 556 -0.08 -9.30 -6.50
C HIS A 556 0.10 -9.03 -8.00
N GLY A 557 0.29 -7.75 -8.33
CA GLY A 557 0.27 -7.27 -9.71
C GLY A 557 1.42 -7.82 -10.57
N ASP A 558 2.53 -8.20 -9.96
CA ASP A 558 3.65 -8.87 -10.62
C ASP A 558 3.46 -10.39 -10.80
N HIS A 559 2.25 -10.89 -10.51
CA HIS A 559 1.76 -12.23 -10.88
C HIS A 559 0.49 -12.17 -11.74
N THR A 560 -0.43 -11.26 -11.42
CA THR A 560 -1.74 -11.13 -12.09
C THR A 560 -1.82 -10.02 -13.15
N GLY A 561 -0.80 -9.17 -13.24
CA GLY A 561 -0.83 -7.90 -14.00
C GLY A 561 -1.14 -8.05 -15.48
N GLY A 562 -0.90 -9.23 -16.06
CA GLY A 562 -1.19 -9.51 -17.44
C GLY A 562 -2.46 -10.32 -17.71
N ASN A 563 -3.19 -10.73 -16.68
CA ASN A 563 -4.38 -11.57 -16.81
C ASN A 563 -5.41 -10.99 -17.79
N LYS A 564 -5.72 -9.69 -17.68
CA LYS A 564 -6.70 -9.04 -18.56
C LYS A 564 -6.31 -9.14 -20.04
N GLN A 565 -5.04 -8.87 -20.35
CA GLN A 565 -4.53 -8.88 -21.73
C GLN A 565 -4.43 -10.31 -22.27
N ILE A 566 -4.06 -11.28 -21.45
CA ILE A 566 -4.01 -12.70 -21.83
C ILE A 566 -5.41 -13.22 -22.12
N LEU A 567 -6.38 -12.94 -21.25
CA LEU A 567 -7.78 -13.32 -21.45
C LEU A 567 -8.42 -12.58 -22.65
N ALA A 568 -8.02 -11.34 -22.93
CA ALA A 568 -8.47 -10.64 -24.12
C ALA A 568 -7.94 -11.30 -25.41
N ALA A 569 -6.69 -11.78 -25.40
CA ALA A 569 -6.10 -12.50 -26.53
C ALA A 569 -6.65 -13.94 -26.66
N TYR A 570 -7.00 -14.57 -25.55
CA TYR A 570 -7.51 -15.94 -25.47
C TYR A 570 -8.78 -16.00 -24.59
N PRO A 571 -9.95 -15.63 -25.13
CA PRO A 571 -11.17 -15.43 -24.33
C PRO A 571 -11.80 -16.70 -23.76
N ASN A 572 -11.38 -17.88 -24.23
CA ASN A 572 -11.93 -19.17 -23.82
C ASN A 572 -11.12 -19.85 -22.71
N LEU A 573 -10.12 -19.18 -22.13
CA LEU A 573 -9.33 -19.75 -21.04
C LEU A 573 -10.17 -19.84 -19.76
N THR A 574 -9.98 -20.93 -19.02
CA THR A 574 -10.39 -20.97 -17.61
C THR A 574 -9.25 -20.40 -16.77
N ALA A 575 -9.53 -19.32 -16.05
CA ALA A 575 -8.57 -18.65 -15.17
C ALA A 575 -8.79 -19.11 -13.72
N TYR A 576 -7.80 -19.78 -13.15
CA TYR A 576 -7.74 -20.29 -11.79
C TYR A 576 -6.92 -19.36 -10.89
N GLY A 577 -7.33 -19.18 -9.65
CA GLY A 577 -6.56 -18.43 -8.65
C GLY A 577 -7.18 -18.43 -7.27
N GLY A 578 -6.52 -17.76 -6.33
CA GLY A 578 -7.06 -17.43 -5.01
C GLY A 578 -8.23 -16.45 -5.08
N PHE A 579 -8.93 -16.25 -3.96
CA PHE A 579 -10.16 -15.47 -3.91
C PHE A 579 -9.98 -13.99 -4.31
N ASP A 580 -8.77 -13.45 -4.19
CA ASP A 580 -8.42 -12.06 -4.54
C ASP A 580 -7.72 -11.91 -5.89
N CYS A 581 -7.29 -12.99 -6.56
CA CYS A 581 -6.82 -12.90 -7.94
C CYS A 581 -7.94 -12.38 -8.85
N LYS A 582 -7.60 -11.45 -9.76
CA LYS A 582 -8.54 -10.88 -10.75
C LYS A 582 -7.85 -10.59 -12.10
N PRO A 583 -8.57 -10.68 -13.23
CA PRO A 583 -9.77 -11.49 -13.42
C PRO A 583 -9.45 -12.99 -13.33
N ILE A 584 -10.30 -13.75 -12.65
CA ILE A 584 -10.31 -15.22 -12.67
C ILE A 584 -11.74 -15.71 -12.90
N THR A 585 -11.88 -16.91 -13.45
CA THR A 585 -13.19 -17.56 -13.67
C THR A 585 -13.52 -18.58 -12.59
N HIS A 586 -12.51 -19.10 -11.89
CA HIS A 586 -12.66 -20.15 -10.88
C HIS A 586 -11.75 -19.91 -9.68
N ILE A 587 -12.34 -19.82 -8.49
CA ILE A 587 -11.59 -19.71 -7.23
C ILE A 587 -11.21 -21.12 -6.78
N VAL A 588 -9.92 -21.39 -6.68
CA VAL A 588 -9.38 -22.69 -6.27
C VAL A 588 -9.37 -22.78 -4.74
N ARG A 589 -9.77 -23.94 -4.20
CA ARG A 589 -9.76 -24.24 -2.77
C ARG A 589 -8.59 -25.15 -2.38
N ASP A 590 -8.30 -25.21 -1.09
CA ASP A 590 -7.31 -26.15 -0.57
C ASP A 590 -7.66 -27.61 -0.89
N GLY A 591 -6.67 -28.35 -1.37
CA GLY A 591 -6.80 -29.75 -1.78
C GLY A 591 -7.56 -29.99 -3.09
N GLU A 592 -8.06 -28.94 -3.74
CA GLU A 592 -8.87 -29.06 -4.96
C GLU A 592 -8.05 -29.67 -6.11
N LYS A 593 -8.67 -30.63 -6.81
CA LYS A 593 -8.05 -31.37 -7.91
C LYS A 593 -8.50 -30.79 -9.25
N LEU A 594 -7.53 -30.38 -10.06
CA LEU A 594 -7.70 -29.84 -11.41
C LEU A 594 -6.92 -30.72 -12.40
N LYS A 595 -7.07 -30.46 -13.69
CA LYS A 595 -6.32 -31.15 -14.75
C LYS A 595 -5.80 -30.19 -15.80
N ILE A 596 -4.63 -30.50 -16.34
CA ILE A 596 -4.10 -29.91 -17.57
C ILE A 596 -3.87 -31.07 -18.53
N GLY A 597 -4.81 -31.28 -19.46
CA GLY A 597 -4.84 -32.51 -20.26
C GLY A 597 -4.91 -33.74 -19.36
N GLU A 598 -3.88 -34.59 -19.43
CA GLU A 598 -3.74 -35.77 -18.58
C GLU A 598 -2.83 -35.58 -17.34
N LEU A 599 -2.36 -34.35 -17.08
CA LEU A 599 -1.60 -34.00 -15.87
C LEU A 599 -2.57 -33.73 -14.70
N ASP A 600 -2.25 -34.28 -13.53
CA ASP A 600 -3.02 -34.03 -12.31
C ASP A 600 -2.47 -32.80 -11.59
N VAL A 601 -3.36 -31.86 -11.26
CA VAL A 601 -3.00 -30.63 -10.55
C VAL A 601 -3.74 -30.58 -9.21
N THR A 602 -3.07 -30.21 -8.14
CA THR A 602 -3.66 -30.00 -6.82
C THR A 602 -3.38 -28.57 -6.36
N GLY A 603 -4.44 -27.82 -6.04
CA GLY A 603 -4.31 -26.54 -5.35
C GLY A 603 -4.03 -26.76 -3.87
N LEU A 604 -3.01 -26.11 -3.34
CA LEU A 604 -2.60 -26.19 -1.94
C LEU A 604 -2.64 -24.77 -1.36
N ALA A 605 -3.56 -24.50 -0.43
CA ALA A 605 -3.64 -23.19 0.18
C ALA A 605 -2.43 -22.96 1.09
N THR A 606 -1.71 -21.86 0.85
CA THR A 606 -0.50 -21.48 1.59
C THR A 606 -0.58 -20.02 2.04
N PRO A 607 -1.62 -19.64 2.82
CA PRO A 607 -1.80 -18.26 3.24
C PRO A 607 -0.60 -17.83 4.08
N CYS A 608 0.02 -16.70 3.73
CA CYS A 608 0.94 -15.96 4.58
C CYS A 608 1.47 -14.73 3.83
N HIS A 609 2.08 -14.98 2.66
CA HIS A 609 2.57 -13.91 1.80
C HIS A 609 1.41 -13.01 1.41
N THR A 610 0.37 -13.63 0.85
CA THR A 610 -0.99 -13.11 0.84
C THR A 610 -1.92 -14.14 1.46
N GLN A 611 -3.14 -13.74 1.83
CA GLN A 611 -4.15 -14.66 2.35
C GLN A 611 -4.77 -15.53 1.25
N ASP A 612 -4.69 -15.09 -0.01
CA ASP A 612 -5.20 -15.83 -1.17
C ASP A 612 -4.12 -16.71 -1.86
N SER A 613 -2.94 -16.87 -1.26
CA SER A 613 -1.84 -17.66 -1.83
C SER A 613 -2.18 -19.14 -1.98
N ILE A 614 -1.97 -19.68 -3.19
CA ILE A 614 -2.12 -21.08 -3.55
C ILE A 614 -0.87 -21.58 -4.28
N CYS A 615 -0.29 -22.67 -3.78
CA CYS A 615 0.71 -23.44 -4.51
C CYS A 615 0.03 -24.51 -5.38
N TYR A 616 0.51 -24.73 -6.61
CA TYR A 616 -0.04 -25.74 -7.51
C TYR A 616 0.93 -26.90 -7.67
N TYR A 617 0.57 -28.04 -7.11
CA TYR A 617 1.32 -29.29 -7.27
C TYR A 617 0.84 -30.03 -8.53
N VAL A 618 1.76 -30.32 -9.44
CA VAL A 618 1.50 -31.01 -10.71
C VAL A 618 2.22 -32.35 -10.73
N GLU A 619 1.49 -33.40 -11.06
CA GLU A 619 2.01 -34.75 -11.21
C GLU A 619 1.67 -35.33 -12.58
N ASP A 620 2.70 -35.82 -13.29
CA ASP A 620 2.52 -36.74 -14.39
C ASP A 620 2.63 -38.17 -13.85
N LYS A 621 1.49 -38.82 -13.65
CA LYS A 621 1.43 -40.20 -13.15
C LYS A 621 2.07 -41.22 -14.10
N THR A 622 2.25 -40.88 -15.37
CA THR A 622 2.83 -41.79 -16.37
C THR A 622 4.35 -41.80 -16.27
N THR A 623 4.98 -40.63 -16.17
CA THR A 623 6.44 -40.51 -16.07
C THR A 623 6.93 -40.52 -14.61
N GLY A 624 6.03 -40.25 -13.66
CA GLY A 624 6.35 -40.03 -12.26
C GLY A 624 6.91 -38.63 -11.97
N GLU A 625 7.01 -37.75 -12.97
CA GLU A 625 7.50 -36.38 -12.81
C GLU A 625 6.56 -35.53 -11.96
N LYS A 626 7.16 -34.66 -11.14
CA LYS A 626 6.49 -33.88 -10.10
C LYS A 626 7.04 -32.46 -10.06
N ALA A 627 6.16 -31.48 -10.07
CA ALA A 627 6.49 -30.07 -9.97
C ALA A 627 5.56 -29.37 -8.99
N VAL A 628 6.03 -28.31 -8.34
CA VAL A 628 5.18 -27.41 -7.55
C VAL A 628 5.49 -25.97 -7.91
N PHE A 629 4.45 -25.23 -8.29
CA PHE A 629 4.50 -23.79 -8.53
C PHE A 629 4.15 -23.09 -7.23
N THR A 630 5.14 -22.43 -6.63
CA THR A 630 5.06 -21.97 -5.23
C THR A 630 4.76 -20.49 -5.09
N GLY A 631 4.73 -19.75 -6.21
CA GLY A 631 4.63 -18.29 -6.21
C GLY A 631 5.60 -17.70 -5.20
N ASP A 632 5.06 -16.91 -4.29
CA ASP A 632 5.83 -16.20 -3.27
C ASP A 632 5.76 -16.87 -1.90
N THR A 633 5.28 -18.11 -1.81
CA THR A 633 5.33 -18.88 -0.55
C THR A 633 6.75 -19.39 -0.30
N LEU A 634 7.26 -20.21 -1.23
CA LEU A 634 8.58 -20.83 -1.15
C LEU A 634 9.46 -20.36 -2.30
N PHE A 635 10.65 -19.89 -1.98
CA PHE A 635 11.73 -19.63 -2.93
C PHE A 635 12.85 -20.64 -2.70
N ILE A 636 13.72 -20.86 -3.70
CA ILE A 636 14.93 -21.64 -3.46
C ILE A 636 15.78 -20.89 -2.42
N ALA A 637 16.14 -21.58 -1.33
CA ALA A 637 16.83 -21.03 -0.16
C ALA A 637 16.10 -19.88 0.58
N GLY A 638 14.80 -19.67 0.36
CA GLY A 638 14.06 -18.57 0.97
C GLY A 638 12.55 -18.81 1.09
N CYS A 639 11.84 -17.80 1.58
CA CYS A 639 10.38 -17.74 1.57
C CYS A 639 9.91 -16.30 1.30
N GLY A 640 8.62 -16.13 1.05
CA GLY A 640 7.97 -14.82 0.91
C GLY A 640 8.11 -13.95 2.14
N ARG A 641 7.93 -12.64 1.95
CA ARG A 641 7.64 -11.73 3.07
C ARG A 641 6.21 -11.95 3.55
N PHE A 642 5.97 -11.80 4.84
CA PHE A 642 4.67 -12.05 5.45
C PHE A 642 3.85 -10.75 5.40
N PHE A 643 3.36 -10.36 4.21
CA PHE A 643 2.62 -9.10 4.07
C PHE A 643 1.25 -9.16 4.72
N GLU A 644 0.57 -10.30 4.62
CA GLU A 644 -0.81 -10.48 5.09
C GLU A 644 -0.99 -11.60 6.10
N GLY A 645 0.11 -12.20 6.57
CA GLY A 645 0.07 -13.33 7.49
C GLY A 645 1.19 -13.32 8.52
N SER A 646 1.38 -14.48 9.14
CA SER A 646 2.18 -14.66 10.35
C SER A 646 3.26 -15.73 10.17
N ALA A 647 4.23 -15.74 11.08
CA ALA A 647 5.26 -16.78 11.11
C ALA A 647 4.67 -18.18 11.29
N ALA A 648 3.58 -18.32 12.06
CA ALA A 648 2.90 -19.59 12.25
C ALA A 648 2.26 -20.11 10.95
N GLU A 649 1.70 -19.20 10.16
CA GLU A 649 1.14 -19.51 8.84
C GLU A 649 2.23 -19.91 7.84
N MET A 650 3.34 -19.16 7.73
CA MET A 650 4.45 -19.55 6.87
C MET A 650 5.05 -20.90 7.28
N HIS A 651 5.27 -21.10 8.58
CA HIS A 651 5.77 -22.36 9.11
C HIS A 651 4.87 -23.53 8.72
N ARG A 652 3.55 -23.38 8.90
CA ARG A 652 2.58 -24.40 8.44
C ARG A 652 2.66 -24.61 6.92
N ALA A 653 2.73 -23.55 6.12
CA ALA A 653 2.81 -23.66 4.67
C ALA A 653 4.05 -24.44 4.20
N LEU A 654 5.21 -24.20 4.81
CA LEU A 654 6.46 -24.88 4.43
C LEU A 654 6.55 -26.30 5.01
N ASP A 655 6.28 -26.48 6.31
CA ASP A 655 6.60 -27.72 7.03
C ASP A 655 5.42 -28.68 7.16
N ALA A 656 4.18 -28.21 7.04
CA ALA A 656 3.02 -29.09 6.94
C ALA A 656 2.58 -29.28 5.47
N THR A 657 2.28 -28.19 4.77
CA THR A 657 1.68 -28.27 3.43
C THR A 657 2.69 -28.72 2.38
N LEU A 658 3.76 -27.95 2.14
CA LEU A 658 4.73 -28.28 1.08
C LEU A 658 5.59 -29.49 1.43
N SER A 659 5.96 -29.67 2.70
CA SER A 659 6.73 -30.85 3.13
C SER A 659 5.93 -32.16 3.10
N SER A 660 4.60 -32.11 2.99
CA SER A 660 3.78 -33.32 2.76
C SER A 660 3.89 -33.87 1.33
N LEU A 661 4.39 -33.08 0.38
CA LEU A 661 4.58 -33.50 -0.99
C LEU A 661 5.77 -34.46 -1.13
N PRO A 662 5.81 -35.28 -2.20
CA PRO A 662 6.95 -36.18 -2.42
C PRO A 662 8.29 -35.42 -2.47
N PRO A 663 9.35 -35.91 -1.81
CA PRO A 663 10.62 -35.19 -1.69
C PRO A 663 11.28 -34.85 -3.04
N THR A 664 11.02 -35.64 -4.08
CA THR A 664 11.55 -35.47 -5.44
C THR A 664 10.84 -34.39 -6.27
N THR A 665 9.85 -33.69 -5.70
CA THR A 665 9.08 -32.65 -6.39
C THR A 665 9.96 -31.45 -6.70
N LYS A 666 10.03 -31.04 -7.98
CA LYS A 666 10.79 -29.86 -8.43
C LYS A 666 10.09 -28.56 -8.07
N ILE A 667 10.85 -27.56 -7.67
CA ILE A 667 10.33 -26.26 -7.21
C ILE A 667 10.38 -25.23 -8.34
N PHE A 668 9.26 -24.53 -8.55
CA PHE A 668 9.11 -23.43 -9.51
C PHE A 668 8.60 -22.17 -8.79
N PRO A 669 9.51 -21.32 -8.28
CA PRO A 669 9.17 -20.11 -7.53
C PRO A 669 8.66 -18.94 -8.39
N GLY A 670 8.05 -17.93 -7.76
CA GLY A 670 7.65 -16.69 -8.42
C GLY A 670 8.81 -15.83 -8.95
N HIS A 671 9.97 -15.87 -8.28
CA HIS A 671 11.11 -14.98 -8.54
C HIS A 671 12.46 -15.69 -8.54
N GLU A 672 13.43 -15.11 -9.24
CA GLU A 672 14.84 -15.51 -9.23
C GLU A 672 15.62 -14.85 -8.06
N TYR A 673 15.23 -15.18 -6.82
CA TYR A 673 15.87 -14.63 -5.61
C TYR A 673 17.01 -15.47 -5.04
N THR A 674 17.34 -16.60 -5.67
CA THR A 674 18.20 -17.65 -5.11
C THR A 674 19.58 -17.12 -4.69
N ALA A 675 20.21 -16.29 -5.52
CA ALA A 675 21.53 -15.70 -5.21
C ALA A 675 21.50 -14.75 -3.99
N SER A 676 20.39 -14.03 -3.76
CA SER A 676 20.24 -13.19 -2.55
C SER A 676 19.89 -14.03 -1.33
N ASN A 677 19.05 -15.05 -1.53
CA ASN A 677 18.59 -15.96 -0.49
C ASN A 677 19.76 -16.74 0.09
N ILE A 678 20.65 -17.25 -0.77
CA ILE A 678 21.79 -18.05 -0.33
C ILE A 678 22.82 -17.23 0.44
N LYS A 679 23.00 -15.94 0.11
CA LYS A 679 23.83 -15.02 0.90
C LYS A 679 23.30 -14.84 2.31
N PHE A 680 21.98 -14.69 2.45
CA PHE A 680 21.34 -14.64 3.77
C PHE A 680 21.51 -15.97 4.52
N ALA A 681 21.23 -17.10 3.86
CA ALA A 681 21.39 -18.42 4.47
C ALA A 681 22.84 -18.65 4.97
N ALA A 682 23.85 -18.24 4.19
CA ALA A 682 25.26 -18.30 4.57
C ALA A 682 25.61 -17.40 5.78
N SER A 683 24.86 -16.32 6.01
CA SER A 683 25.04 -15.49 7.22
C SER A 683 24.51 -16.15 8.50
N ILE A 684 23.57 -17.10 8.36
CA ILE A 684 23.00 -17.87 9.48
C ILE A 684 23.82 -19.14 9.72
N LEU A 685 24.15 -19.88 8.66
CA LEU A 685 24.88 -21.15 8.72
C LEU A 685 26.13 -21.12 7.80
N PRO A 686 27.21 -20.42 8.18
CA PRO A 686 28.37 -20.18 7.32
C PRO A 686 29.15 -21.44 6.94
N HIS A 687 29.04 -22.51 7.73
CA HIS A 687 29.76 -23.77 7.53
C HIS A 687 28.91 -24.88 6.92
N ASN A 688 27.66 -24.60 6.51
CA ASN A 688 26.80 -25.62 5.91
C ASN A 688 27.25 -25.94 4.46
N PRO A 689 27.65 -27.19 4.15
CA PRO A 689 28.18 -27.56 2.84
C PRO A 689 27.13 -27.50 1.72
N ALA A 690 25.84 -27.71 2.03
CA ALA A 690 24.77 -27.60 1.04
C ALA A 690 24.54 -26.15 0.61
N ILE A 691 24.69 -25.19 1.54
CA ILE A 691 24.65 -23.75 1.23
C ILE A 691 25.79 -23.39 0.28
N GLN A 692 27.02 -23.85 0.55
CA GLN A 692 28.18 -23.60 -0.30
C GLN A 692 28.00 -24.20 -1.71
N LYS A 693 27.42 -25.40 -1.79
CA LYS A 693 27.10 -26.05 -3.08
C LYS A 693 26.13 -25.23 -3.91
N LEU A 694 25.03 -24.73 -3.31
CA LEU A 694 24.07 -23.89 -4.01
C LEU A 694 24.64 -22.51 -4.36
N GLN A 695 25.47 -21.93 -3.49
CA GLN A 695 26.16 -20.68 -3.77
C GLN A 695 27.03 -20.79 -5.03
N LYS A 696 27.85 -21.84 -5.12
CA LYS A 696 28.64 -22.14 -6.33
C LYS A 696 27.76 -22.33 -7.56
N TYR A 697 26.64 -23.03 -7.43
CA TYR A 697 25.70 -23.19 -8.56
C TYR A 697 25.18 -21.84 -9.07
N CYS A 698 24.85 -20.90 -8.17
CA CYS A 698 24.38 -19.56 -8.53
C CYS A 698 25.46 -18.70 -9.19
N GLU A 699 26.74 -18.95 -8.88
CA GLU A 699 27.87 -18.27 -9.54
C GLU A 699 28.07 -18.76 -10.98
N GLU A 700 27.71 -20.01 -11.27
CA GLU A 700 27.86 -20.65 -12.58
C GLU A 700 26.60 -20.58 -13.46
N ASN A 701 25.43 -20.26 -12.88
CA ASN A 701 24.14 -20.32 -13.57
C ASN A 701 23.26 -19.12 -13.23
N GLU A 702 22.72 -18.45 -14.25
CA GLU A 702 21.80 -17.31 -14.11
C GLU A 702 20.36 -17.74 -13.75
N VAL A 703 19.98 -18.99 -14.06
CA VAL A 703 18.61 -19.53 -13.89
C VAL A 703 18.64 -20.73 -12.95
N THR A 704 17.89 -20.64 -11.85
CA THR A 704 17.84 -21.69 -10.83
C THR A 704 16.48 -22.39 -10.71
N THR A 705 15.42 -21.78 -11.23
CA THR A 705 14.07 -22.36 -11.21
C THR A 705 13.98 -23.73 -11.91
N GLY A 706 13.24 -24.67 -11.32
CA GLY A 706 13.03 -26.01 -11.86
C GLY A 706 14.26 -26.94 -11.80
N LYS A 707 15.35 -26.52 -11.15
CA LYS A 707 16.59 -27.30 -11.03
C LYS A 707 16.66 -28.15 -9.76
N PHE A 708 15.98 -27.72 -8.70
CA PHE A 708 16.08 -28.31 -7.37
C PHE A 708 14.75 -28.85 -6.89
N THR A 709 14.83 -29.81 -5.96
CA THR A 709 13.70 -30.49 -5.36
C THR A 709 13.38 -29.99 -3.95
N LEU A 710 12.18 -30.31 -3.46
CA LEU A 710 11.80 -30.05 -2.06
C LEU A 710 12.74 -30.70 -1.05
N GLU A 711 13.34 -31.85 -1.37
CA GLU A 711 14.30 -32.49 -0.47
C GLU A 711 15.62 -31.72 -0.41
N GLU A 712 16.16 -31.35 -1.56
CA GLU A 712 17.41 -30.58 -1.62
C GLU A 712 17.27 -29.22 -0.94
N ASP A 713 16.10 -28.58 -1.06
CA ASP A 713 15.84 -27.28 -0.45
C ASP A 713 15.91 -27.29 1.08
N LYS A 714 15.58 -28.41 1.74
CA LYS A 714 15.77 -28.57 3.19
C LYS A 714 17.24 -28.46 3.60
N GLY A 715 18.18 -28.72 2.69
CA GLY A 715 19.61 -28.70 2.97
C GLY A 715 20.23 -27.30 3.03
N TRP A 716 19.59 -26.28 2.43
CA TRP A 716 20.11 -24.90 2.40
C TRP A 716 19.10 -23.80 2.76
N ASN A 717 17.80 -24.11 2.83
CA ASN A 717 16.78 -23.12 3.16
C ASN A 717 16.59 -23.01 4.67
N VAL A 718 17.17 -21.96 5.27
CA VAL A 718 17.10 -21.73 6.73
C VAL A 718 15.67 -21.59 7.26
N PHE A 719 14.70 -21.20 6.43
CA PHE A 719 13.28 -21.16 6.82
C PHE A 719 12.63 -22.54 6.92
N ARG A 720 13.30 -23.58 6.41
CA ARG A 720 12.89 -24.99 6.53
C ARG A 720 13.77 -25.78 7.50
N MET A 721 14.63 -25.07 8.24
CA MET A 721 15.52 -25.61 9.26
C MET A 721 15.21 -25.00 10.63
N VAL A 722 13.98 -24.52 10.84
CA VAL A 722 13.62 -23.78 12.07
C VAL A 722 13.63 -24.67 13.32
N GLY A 723 13.60 -25.99 13.16
CA GLY A 723 13.81 -26.97 14.23
C GLY A 723 15.27 -27.34 14.48
N GLU A 724 16.21 -26.89 13.64
CA GLU A 724 17.64 -27.19 13.80
C GLU A 724 18.27 -26.32 14.89
N ARG A 725 19.00 -26.96 15.81
CA ARG A 725 19.64 -26.28 16.96
C ARG A 725 20.50 -25.09 16.53
N GLU A 726 21.29 -25.27 15.47
CA GLU A 726 22.22 -24.24 14.97
C GLU A 726 21.47 -22.98 14.48
N VAL A 727 20.27 -23.15 13.92
CA VAL A 727 19.42 -22.03 13.47
C VAL A 727 18.79 -21.32 14.66
N GLY A 728 18.35 -22.06 15.67
CA GLY A 728 17.89 -21.48 16.95
C GLY A 728 18.99 -20.66 17.64
N GLU A 729 20.22 -21.19 17.69
CA GLU A 729 21.38 -20.49 18.25
C GLU A 729 21.75 -19.23 17.47
N ALA A 730 21.76 -19.30 16.14
CA ALA A 730 22.05 -18.15 15.28
C ALA A 730 21.00 -17.03 15.37
N THR A 731 19.75 -17.39 15.68
CA THR A 731 18.65 -16.41 15.83
C THR A 731 18.50 -15.89 17.27
N GLY A 732 19.05 -16.60 18.25
CA GLY A 732 18.98 -16.27 19.67
C GLY A 732 17.59 -16.47 20.29
N VAL A 733 16.74 -17.26 19.66
CA VAL A 733 15.37 -17.57 20.12
C VAL A 733 15.10 -19.06 20.00
N GLU A 734 14.17 -19.56 20.83
CA GLU A 734 13.74 -20.96 20.83
C GLU A 734 12.31 -21.09 20.29
N GLY A 735 12.02 -22.25 19.69
CA GLY A 735 10.71 -22.59 19.14
C GLY A 735 10.58 -22.24 17.66
N GLU A 736 10.16 -23.21 16.85
CA GLU A 736 10.15 -23.16 15.38
C GLU A 736 9.43 -21.91 14.82
N VAL A 737 8.29 -21.52 15.41
CA VAL A 737 7.52 -20.34 14.97
C VAL A 737 8.23 -19.03 15.31
N GLU A 738 8.89 -18.93 16.47
CA GLU A 738 9.65 -17.74 16.85
C GLU A 738 10.95 -17.64 16.07
N VAL A 739 11.61 -18.77 15.80
CA VAL A 739 12.77 -18.86 14.89
C VAL A 739 12.37 -18.42 13.48
N MET A 740 11.25 -18.92 12.94
CA MET A 740 10.69 -18.48 11.65
C MET A 740 10.47 -16.96 11.60
N LYS A 741 9.84 -16.41 12.63
CA LYS A 741 9.61 -14.95 12.76
C LYS A 741 10.93 -14.19 12.76
N LYS A 742 11.88 -14.63 13.58
CA LYS A 742 13.19 -13.98 13.75
C LYS A 742 14.02 -14.02 12.47
N LEU A 743 14.10 -15.17 11.81
CA LEU A 743 14.74 -15.30 10.50
C LEU A 743 14.12 -14.36 9.47
N ARG A 744 12.79 -14.24 9.47
CA ARG A 744 12.09 -13.37 8.52
C ARG A 744 12.43 -11.90 8.75
N GLU A 745 12.43 -11.46 10.00
CA GLU A 745 12.85 -10.11 10.41
C GLU A 745 14.31 -9.84 10.07
N MET A 746 15.20 -10.80 10.33
CA MET A 746 16.63 -10.70 9.96
C MET A 746 16.80 -10.55 8.45
N LYS A 747 16.14 -11.38 7.64
CA LYS A 747 16.22 -11.31 6.18
C LYS A 747 15.62 -10.04 5.61
N ASN A 748 14.57 -9.48 6.24
CA ASN A 748 13.98 -8.22 5.82
C ASN A 748 14.94 -7.02 6.00
N ASN A 749 15.88 -7.12 6.94
CA ASN A 749 16.87 -6.10 7.24
C ASN A 749 18.28 -6.43 6.71
N PHE A 750 18.45 -7.58 6.05
CA PHE A 750 19.72 -8.04 5.49
C PHE A 750 20.06 -7.24 4.24
N LYS A 751 21.28 -6.71 4.17
CA LYS A 751 21.77 -5.82 3.10
C LYS A 751 22.79 -6.50 2.22
#